data_AF-A0A5N5IUL4-F1
#
_entry.id   AF-A0A5N5IUL4-F1
#
_cell.length_a   1.000
_cell.length_b   1.000
_cell.length_c   1.000
_cell.angle_alpha   90.00
_cell.angle_beta   90.00
_cell.angle_gamma   90.00
#
_symmetry.space_group_name_H-M   'P 1'
#
loop_
_entity.id
_entity.type
_entity.pdbx_description
1 polymer ?
#
loop_
_entity_poly.entity_id
_entity_poly.type
_entity_poly.pdbx_seq_one_letter_code
_entity_poly.pdbx_strand_id
1 'polypeptide(L)'
;MCYGLPTKTIRVLLLILVSFLGIISSFGQSPKAKDQIRATYKQQNMASIIAEWEAEHQSKKTMIGQLIASKAYRPTEKANDGSQIELRDIGTDGTPLFYTTLNDPASQTSRAHTLYNEGLLNLGLNGGGMEVGVWDSGVALTSHQEFDARANNADGSNEISLHATLVTGNLISSGVEPNAKGVAYGARAITHDWNRDKIEVAEAAVNGLLLSNHSYGILSKSVPDWYFGAYIKVAQDWDKIMYNAPYYLMVTAAGNAQNSNDNASPNFEKTADGFDLLLGFTTTKNGLTIAGANTEIGSKGELVKATVAGYSSFGPMDDGRVKPDLAGDGSNILSTSSSTNSSYQVSSGTSMAAPGVTGSLLLLQQYHEELFGTYMKAATLKGLALHTADDVDAKGPDYKMGWGVINAKTAAEVLQHKEYTTLMNEETLADGESFSITVSANGNEPLMASISWTDPESEYVNKGDLNSTIAALTNDLDIRITKSNETHLPWKLNPAKANDAATQGDNKVDPYERVEIANASGTYTITITHKGNLKNGFQDFSLIVSGAQISKCSIEQPSDFALASSTDEGATLSWGEAEETLFEVQYKSIDQDSWMTGLVWENQIGLGNLEQGKVYEARVRSICAENAVSEFSETITFEFQGEETQVMEQGILSYPQELNISVFPNPAVDYLNVEAELSQDAEFSIVTTSGNTIKKGKTQGSINVSSLSTGLYVLVVQDYSGIKSTKFYKN
;
A
#
# COMPACT_ATOMS: atom_id res chain seq x y z
N MET A 1 -73.92 17.13 -33.35
CA MET A 1 -72.83 16.66 -34.22
C MET A 1 -71.60 16.61 -33.33
N CYS A 2 -71.16 15.47 -32.78
CA CYS A 2 -71.12 14.08 -33.28
C CYS A 2 -70.21 14.01 -34.53
N TYR A 3 -69.16 13.19 -34.61
CA TYR A 3 -68.67 12.04 -33.79
C TYR A 3 -67.15 12.22 -33.50
N GLY A 4 -66.43 11.43 -32.68
CA GLY A 4 -66.78 10.31 -31.80
C GLY A 4 -65.54 9.42 -31.51
N LEU A 5 -65.43 8.84 -30.31
CA LEU A 5 -64.39 7.85 -29.96
C LEU A 5 -64.67 6.48 -30.61
N PRO A 6 -63.64 5.62 -30.78
CA PRO A 6 -63.60 4.44 -29.89
C PRO A 6 -62.19 4.01 -29.43
N THR A 7 -62.20 3.18 -28.38
CA THR A 7 -61.05 2.57 -27.70
C THR A 7 -60.43 1.38 -28.45
N LYS A 8 -59.13 1.12 -28.19
CA LYS A 8 -58.60 -0.25 -28.08
C LYS A 8 -57.52 -0.34 -27.01
N THR A 9 -57.84 -1.02 -25.91
CA THR A 9 -56.89 -1.56 -24.93
C THR A 9 -56.23 -2.83 -25.48
N ILE A 10 -54.93 -3.02 -25.24
CA ILE A 10 -54.31 -4.32 -24.93
C ILE A 10 -52.86 -4.10 -24.44
N ARG A 11 -52.52 -4.85 -23.38
CA ARG A 11 -51.22 -5.05 -22.71
C ARG A 11 -49.95 -4.69 -23.51
N VAL A 12 -49.08 -3.90 -22.86
CA VAL A 12 -47.66 -4.27 -22.71
C VAL A 12 -47.34 -4.19 -21.21
N LEU A 13 -46.76 -5.26 -20.68
CA LEU A 13 -46.20 -5.39 -19.33
C LEU A 13 -44.80 -5.99 -19.49
N LEU A 14 -43.87 -5.66 -18.59
CA LEU A 14 -42.43 -6.01 -18.63
C LEU A 14 -41.67 -5.49 -19.87
N LEU A 15 -40.80 -4.50 -19.65
CA LEU A 15 -39.34 -4.62 -19.84
C LEU A 15 -38.64 -3.30 -19.48
N ILE A 16 -38.68 -2.95 -18.19
CA ILE A 16 -37.70 -2.06 -17.56
C ILE A 16 -37.13 -2.85 -16.39
N LEU A 17 -36.15 -3.70 -16.68
CA LEU A 17 -35.41 -4.50 -15.70
C LEU A 17 -33.96 -4.57 -16.17
N VAL A 18 -33.01 -4.39 -15.25
CA VAL A 18 -31.55 -4.48 -15.48
C VAL A 18 -31.02 -3.56 -16.59
N SER A 19 -30.98 -2.26 -16.31
CA SER A 19 -29.99 -1.34 -16.91
C SER A 19 -29.13 -0.64 -15.85
N PHE A 20 -28.99 -1.23 -14.67
CA PHE A 20 -27.73 -1.15 -13.93
C PHE A 20 -26.69 -1.96 -14.73
N LEU A 21 -26.13 -1.36 -15.77
CA LEU A 21 -24.74 -1.68 -16.09
C LEU A 21 -23.95 -1.21 -14.87
N GLY A 22 -23.15 -2.09 -14.29
CA GLY A 22 -22.22 -1.68 -13.25
C GLY A 22 -21.35 -0.56 -13.80
N ILE A 23 -21.30 0.56 -13.08
CA ILE A 23 -20.21 1.52 -13.25
C ILE A 23 -18.98 0.77 -12.77
N ILE A 24 -18.29 0.12 -13.71
CA ILE A 24 -16.90 -0.28 -13.52
C ILE A 24 -16.13 1.03 -13.51
N SER A 25 -16.08 1.65 -12.33
CA SER A 25 -15.13 2.70 -12.01
C SER A 25 -13.76 2.12 -12.33
N SER A 26 -13.13 2.60 -13.40
CA SER A 26 -11.75 2.25 -13.71
C SER A 26 -10.85 3.05 -12.79
N PHE A 27 -10.87 2.69 -11.49
CA PHE A 27 -9.87 3.10 -10.52
C PHE A 27 -8.48 2.72 -11.06
N GLY A 28 -7.49 3.52 -10.72
CA GLY A 28 -6.19 3.54 -11.37
C GLY A 28 -6.10 4.62 -12.46
N GLN A 29 -4.95 4.66 -13.14
CA GLN A 29 -4.39 5.91 -13.67
C GLN A 29 -5.06 6.46 -14.95
N SER A 30 -6.26 7.01 -14.77
CA SER A 30 -7.10 7.54 -15.83
C SER A 30 -6.44 8.68 -16.63
N PRO A 31 -6.77 8.87 -17.92
CA PRO A 31 -6.27 9.99 -18.72
C PRO A 31 -6.55 11.36 -18.07
N LYS A 32 -7.72 11.51 -17.44
CA LYS A 32 -8.11 12.71 -16.68
C LYS A 32 -7.14 12.98 -15.51
N ALA A 33 -6.77 11.95 -14.75
CA ALA A 33 -5.82 12.09 -13.65
C ALA A 33 -4.40 12.40 -14.17
N LYS A 34 -3.97 11.80 -15.29
CA LYS A 34 -2.73 12.17 -15.98
C LYS A 34 -2.75 13.64 -16.43
N ASP A 35 -3.87 14.14 -16.97
CA ASP A 35 -4.04 15.56 -17.34
C ASP A 35 -4.04 16.50 -16.13
N GLN A 36 -4.60 16.09 -14.99
CA GLN A 36 -4.51 16.84 -13.72
C GLN A 36 -3.06 16.92 -13.22
N ILE A 37 -2.32 15.81 -13.22
CA ILE A 37 -0.88 15.77 -12.89
C ILE A 37 -0.09 16.69 -13.84
N ARG A 38 -0.26 16.53 -15.16
CA ARG A 38 0.39 17.36 -16.21
C ARG A 38 0.20 18.86 -16.00
N ALA A 39 -0.97 19.27 -15.51
CA ALA A 39 -1.31 20.68 -15.28
C ALA A 39 -0.54 21.31 -14.10
N THR A 40 -0.01 20.50 -13.16
CA THR A 40 0.83 21.01 -12.05
C THR A 40 2.28 21.28 -12.47
N TYR A 41 2.71 20.76 -13.61
CA TYR A 41 4.12 20.74 -14.00
C TYR A 41 4.57 21.98 -14.76
N LYS A 42 5.85 22.35 -14.58
CA LYS A 42 6.51 23.44 -15.34
C LYS A 42 6.88 22.97 -16.75
N GLN A 43 5.87 22.70 -17.58
CA GLN A 43 5.98 22.11 -18.92
C GLN A 43 7.06 22.78 -19.80
N GLN A 44 7.18 24.11 -19.77
CA GLN A 44 8.20 24.85 -20.53
C GLN A 44 9.63 24.60 -20.02
N ASN A 45 9.83 24.42 -18.71
CA ASN A 45 11.13 24.08 -18.14
C ASN A 45 11.56 22.69 -18.62
N MET A 46 10.70 21.68 -18.50
CA MET A 46 11.07 20.33 -18.91
C MET A 46 11.31 20.24 -20.43
N ALA A 47 10.51 20.92 -21.25
CA ALA A 47 10.76 20.98 -22.70
C ALA A 47 12.14 21.58 -23.03
N SER A 48 12.61 22.57 -22.28
CA SER A 48 13.96 23.12 -22.43
C SER A 48 15.05 22.16 -21.95
N ILE A 49 14.82 21.45 -20.85
CA ILE A 49 15.77 20.49 -20.26
C ILE A 49 15.92 19.25 -21.15
N ILE A 50 14.82 18.71 -21.67
CA ILE A 50 14.81 17.60 -22.65
C ILE A 50 15.58 17.98 -23.91
N ALA A 51 15.40 19.20 -24.42
CA ALA A 51 16.14 19.69 -25.59
C ALA A 51 17.65 19.84 -25.33
N GLU A 52 18.06 20.22 -24.11
CA GLU A 52 19.47 20.25 -23.68
C GLU A 52 20.05 18.83 -23.63
N TRP A 53 19.34 17.88 -23.00
CA TRP A 53 19.80 16.49 -22.87
C TRP A 53 19.81 15.70 -24.17
N GLU A 54 18.91 15.95 -25.13
CA GLU A 54 18.99 15.32 -26.45
C GLU A 54 20.24 15.81 -27.22
N ALA A 55 20.59 17.10 -27.12
CA ALA A 55 21.84 17.63 -27.68
C ALA A 55 23.08 17.05 -26.97
N GLU A 56 23.03 16.88 -25.66
CA GLU A 56 24.05 16.21 -24.85
C GLU A 56 24.22 14.74 -25.30
N HIS A 57 23.11 14.00 -25.45
CA HIS A 57 23.09 12.60 -25.86
C HIS A 57 23.71 12.40 -27.25
N GLN A 58 23.35 13.20 -28.25
CA GLN A 58 23.93 13.08 -29.59
C GLN A 58 25.45 13.38 -29.61
N SER A 59 25.91 14.30 -28.76
CA SER A 59 27.35 14.57 -28.55
C SER A 59 28.06 13.37 -27.92
N LYS A 60 27.54 12.87 -26.79
CA LYS A 60 28.08 11.71 -26.05
C LYS A 60 28.09 10.43 -26.90
N LYS A 61 27.01 10.15 -27.62
CA LYS A 61 26.90 9.06 -28.60
C LYS A 61 27.97 9.13 -29.69
N THR A 62 28.32 10.33 -30.15
CA THR A 62 29.43 10.55 -31.10
C THR A 62 30.79 10.24 -30.46
N MET A 63 31.02 10.63 -29.21
CA MET A 63 32.25 10.31 -28.47
C MET A 63 32.39 8.81 -28.16
N ILE A 64 31.33 8.16 -27.67
CA ILE A 64 31.27 6.71 -27.42
C ILE A 64 31.56 5.93 -28.71
N GLY A 65 30.97 6.35 -29.84
CA GLY A 65 31.26 5.78 -31.16
C GLY A 65 32.75 5.88 -31.56
N GLN A 66 33.42 6.99 -31.23
CA GLN A 66 34.87 7.14 -31.46
C GLN A 66 35.70 6.25 -30.53
N LEU A 67 35.33 6.14 -29.25
CA LEU A 67 35.99 5.25 -28.29
C LEU A 67 35.90 3.78 -28.73
N ILE A 68 34.72 3.33 -29.16
CA ILE A 68 34.51 1.96 -29.70
C ILE A 68 35.32 1.76 -30.99
N ALA A 69 35.29 2.72 -31.92
CA ALA A 69 36.03 2.64 -33.18
C ALA A 69 37.56 2.58 -32.98
N SER A 70 38.07 3.18 -31.91
CA SER A 70 39.50 3.11 -31.53
C SER A 70 39.96 1.72 -31.06
N LYS A 71 39.01 0.83 -30.73
CA LYS A 71 39.22 -0.46 -30.05
C LYS A 71 39.81 -0.37 -28.64
N ALA A 72 39.80 0.81 -28.01
CA ALA A 72 40.18 0.96 -26.60
C ALA A 72 39.23 0.19 -25.66
N TYR A 73 37.96 0.05 -26.05
CA TYR A 73 36.90 -0.59 -25.25
C TYR A 73 36.06 -1.55 -26.11
N ARG A 74 35.46 -2.54 -25.46
CA ARG A 74 34.34 -3.32 -26.04
C ARG A 74 33.03 -2.56 -25.78
N PRO A 75 32.08 -2.51 -26.72
CA PRO A 75 30.79 -1.85 -26.49
C PRO A 75 29.97 -2.61 -25.44
N THR A 76 29.73 -3.90 -25.67
CA THR A 76 28.79 -4.76 -24.93
C THR A 76 29.47 -6.08 -24.57
N GLU A 77 29.22 -6.61 -23.38
CA GLU A 77 29.70 -7.91 -22.91
C GLU A 77 28.63 -8.60 -22.02
N LYS A 78 28.71 -9.92 -21.88
CA LYS A 78 27.93 -10.68 -20.89
C LYS A 78 28.88 -11.37 -19.93
N ALA A 79 28.66 -11.20 -18.63
CA ALA A 79 29.48 -11.82 -17.60
C ALA A 79 29.06 -13.28 -17.33
N ASN A 80 29.87 -14.00 -16.54
CA ASN A 80 29.68 -15.43 -16.27
C ASN A 80 28.42 -15.75 -15.44
N ASP A 81 27.89 -14.76 -14.71
CA ASP A 81 26.62 -14.79 -13.96
C ASP A 81 25.39 -14.48 -14.84
N GLY A 82 25.59 -14.15 -16.12
CA GLY A 82 24.54 -13.78 -17.06
C GLY A 82 24.17 -12.29 -17.06
N SER A 83 24.80 -11.45 -16.24
CA SER A 83 24.62 -10.00 -16.30
C SER A 83 25.11 -9.41 -17.63
N GLN A 84 24.42 -8.37 -18.11
CA GLN A 84 24.79 -7.60 -19.30
C GLN A 84 25.56 -6.36 -18.87
N ILE A 85 26.70 -6.09 -19.51
CA ILE A 85 27.61 -4.97 -19.23
C ILE A 85 27.81 -4.17 -20.51
N GLU A 86 27.70 -2.84 -20.46
CA GLU A 86 27.74 -2.01 -21.67
C GLU A 86 28.21 -0.57 -21.45
N LEU A 87 29.01 -0.02 -22.38
CA LEU A 87 29.44 1.39 -22.33
C LEU A 87 28.28 2.30 -22.76
N ARG A 88 27.69 3.05 -21.80
CA ARG A 88 26.47 3.84 -22.04
C ARG A 88 26.60 5.34 -21.85
N ASP A 89 27.49 5.83 -20.99
CA ASP A 89 27.72 7.27 -20.83
C ASP A 89 29.21 7.63 -20.70
N ILE A 90 29.53 8.93 -20.66
CA ILE A 90 30.84 9.48 -20.33
C ILE A 90 30.66 10.56 -19.25
N GLY A 91 31.41 10.43 -18.16
CA GLY A 91 31.42 11.37 -17.04
C GLY A 91 31.94 12.76 -17.40
N THR A 92 31.69 13.75 -16.53
CA THR A 92 32.13 15.14 -16.74
C THR A 92 33.65 15.34 -16.73
N ASP A 93 34.38 14.35 -16.24
CA ASP A 93 35.84 14.23 -16.24
C ASP A 93 36.40 13.51 -17.49
N GLY A 94 35.53 12.89 -18.28
CA GLY A 94 35.87 12.03 -19.41
C GLY A 94 35.92 10.53 -19.10
N THR A 95 35.58 10.09 -17.87
CA THR A 95 35.59 8.65 -17.52
C THR A 95 34.47 7.90 -18.27
N PRO A 96 34.75 6.82 -19.02
CA PRO A 96 33.72 6.02 -19.69
C PRO A 96 32.87 5.23 -18.69
N LEU A 97 31.55 5.46 -18.68
CA LEU A 97 30.62 4.87 -17.72
C LEU A 97 29.97 3.62 -18.31
N PHE A 98 30.43 2.47 -17.83
CA PHE A 98 29.83 1.17 -18.11
C PHE A 98 28.63 0.93 -17.18
N TYR A 99 27.51 0.50 -17.73
CA TYR A 99 26.29 0.16 -17.00
C TYR A 99 26.17 -1.37 -16.92
N THR A 100 25.57 -1.88 -15.83
CA THR A 100 25.36 -3.31 -15.60
C THR A 100 24.00 -3.64 -14.97
N THR A 101 23.47 -4.81 -15.32
CA THR A 101 22.38 -5.51 -14.60
C THR A 101 22.90 -6.26 -13.36
N LEU A 102 22.04 -6.72 -12.45
CA LEU A 102 22.41 -7.30 -11.14
C LEU A 102 21.53 -8.54 -10.79
N ASN A 103 22.07 -9.76 -10.52
CA ASN A 103 21.27 -11.03 -10.44
C ASN A 103 21.74 -12.13 -9.40
N ASP A 104 20.81 -12.89 -8.73
CA ASP A 104 20.95 -14.23 -7.98
C ASP A 104 19.64 -15.09 -7.56
N PRO A 105 18.95 -15.05 -6.36
CA PRO A 105 17.44 -15.30 -6.15
C PRO A 105 16.52 -14.29 -5.25
N ALA A 106 15.13 -14.18 -5.15
CA ALA A 106 14.24 -13.26 -4.25
C ALA A 106 12.79 -12.85 -4.69
N SER A 107 11.75 -13.65 -4.35
CA SER A 107 10.31 -13.34 -4.27
C SER A 107 9.67 -13.37 -2.84
N GLN A 108 8.60 -12.56 -2.72
CA GLN A 108 7.37 -12.69 -1.89
C GLN A 108 7.15 -11.79 -0.66
N THR A 109 8.15 -11.16 -0.04
CA THR A 109 7.94 -10.62 1.32
C THR A 109 7.53 -9.14 1.47
N SER A 110 7.38 -8.36 0.38
CA SER A 110 7.10 -6.90 0.43
C SER A 110 5.72 -6.49 1.00
N ARG A 111 4.98 -7.46 1.59
CA ARG A 111 3.64 -7.36 2.20
C ARG A 111 2.51 -6.86 1.32
N ALA A 112 2.74 -6.64 0.03
CA ALA A 112 1.68 -6.36 -0.92
C ALA A 112 0.54 -7.39 -0.88
N HIS A 113 0.83 -8.67 -0.57
CA HIS A 113 -0.19 -9.71 -0.40
C HIS A 113 -1.27 -9.38 0.65
N THR A 114 -0.98 -8.49 1.61
CA THR A 114 -1.95 -8.03 2.61
C THR A 114 -3.02 -7.12 2.00
N LEU A 115 -2.71 -6.48 0.87
CA LEU A 115 -3.54 -5.51 0.17
C LEU A 115 -4.49 -6.15 -0.85
N TYR A 116 -4.26 -7.41 -1.24
CA TYR A 116 -5.02 -8.10 -2.28
C TYR A 116 -6.46 -8.43 -1.83
N ASN A 117 -7.31 -8.82 -2.79
CA ASN A 117 -8.53 -9.57 -2.48
C ASN A 117 -8.18 -10.85 -1.71
N GLU A 118 -8.91 -11.15 -0.63
CA GLU A 118 -8.61 -12.22 0.34
C GLU A 118 -7.24 -12.08 1.06
N GLY A 119 -6.57 -10.93 0.93
CA GLY A 119 -5.43 -10.53 1.75
C GLY A 119 -5.84 -10.09 3.17
N LEU A 120 -4.86 -9.87 4.05
CA LEU A 120 -5.11 -9.55 5.46
C LEU A 120 -5.94 -8.27 5.71
N LEU A 121 -5.86 -7.27 4.80
CA LEU A 121 -6.70 -6.07 4.81
C LEU A 121 -7.87 -6.16 3.80
N ASN A 122 -7.91 -7.21 2.98
CA ASN A 122 -8.94 -7.51 1.98
C ASN A 122 -9.32 -6.35 1.04
N LEU A 123 -8.35 -5.50 0.66
CA LEU A 123 -8.62 -4.26 -0.08
C LEU A 123 -8.86 -4.44 -1.58
N GLY A 124 -8.70 -5.66 -2.12
CA GLY A 124 -8.91 -5.94 -3.55
C GLY A 124 -7.80 -5.46 -4.49
N LEU A 125 -6.82 -4.71 -3.96
CA LEU A 125 -5.77 -4.01 -4.71
C LEU A 125 -4.92 -4.98 -5.52
N ASN A 126 -4.55 -4.57 -6.74
CA ASN A 126 -3.78 -5.42 -7.67
C ASN A 126 -2.98 -4.62 -8.73
N GLY A 127 -3.10 -3.30 -8.75
CA GLY A 127 -2.52 -2.44 -9.77
C GLY A 127 -3.40 -2.27 -11.01
N GLY A 128 -4.64 -2.77 -11.02
CA GLY A 128 -5.59 -2.56 -12.10
C GLY A 128 -5.70 -1.08 -12.47
N GLY A 129 -5.66 -0.78 -13.78
CA GLY A 129 -5.64 0.59 -14.29
C GLY A 129 -4.32 1.36 -14.11
N MET A 130 -3.40 0.90 -13.24
CA MET A 130 -2.10 1.54 -13.01
C MET A 130 -1.06 1.18 -14.08
N GLU A 131 -0.06 2.05 -14.21
CA GLU A 131 1.01 1.98 -15.20
C GLU A 131 2.35 2.28 -14.52
N VAL A 132 3.37 1.46 -14.80
CA VAL A 132 4.73 1.60 -14.28
C VAL A 132 5.75 1.56 -15.42
N GLY A 133 6.79 2.39 -15.34
CA GLY A 133 7.91 2.36 -16.29
C GLY A 133 9.02 1.42 -15.81
N VAL A 134 9.63 0.68 -16.72
CA VAL A 134 10.76 -0.22 -16.43
C VAL A 134 11.86 0.05 -17.46
N TRP A 135 12.98 0.61 -17.00
CA TRP A 135 14.20 0.77 -17.80
C TRP A 135 15.21 -0.29 -17.38
N ASP A 136 15.87 -0.89 -18.37
CA ASP A 136 16.80 -2.01 -18.18
C ASP A 136 17.81 -2.10 -19.34
N SER A 137 18.64 -3.14 -19.33
CA SER A 137 19.56 -3.55 -20.40
C SER A 137 18.95 -3.95 -21.75
N GLY A 138 17.66 -3.71 -21.95
CA GLY A 138 16.86 -4.18 -23.07
C GLY A 138 15.39 -4.21 -22.69
N VAL A 139 14.51 -4.50 -23.64
CA VAL A 139 13.06 -4.61 -23.37
C VAL A 139 12.70 -5.99 -22.82
N ALA A 140 11.55 -6.11 -22.14
CA ALA A 140 11.05 -7.40 -21.70
C ALA A 140 10.55 -8.25 -22.88
N LEU A 141 10.50 -9.58 -22.71
CA LEU A 141 9.78 -10.48 -23.61
C LEU A 141 8.27 -10.26 -23.45
N THR A 142 7.71 -9.21 -24.07
CA THR A 142 6.31 -8.81 -23.91
C THR A 142 5.30 -9.90 -24.29
N SER A 143 5.71 -10.88 -25.10
CA SER A 143 4.91 -12.06 -25.46
C SER A 143 4.90 -13.19 -24.41
N HIS A 144 5.49 -13.00 -23.23
CA HIS A 144 5.43 -13.99 -22.15
C HIS A 144 4.00 -14.15 -21.62
N GLN A 145 3.58 -15.38 -21.32
CA GLN A 145 2.21 -15.75 -20.92
C GLN A 145 1.70 -15.09 -19.63
N GLU A 146 2.59 -14.47 -18.87
CA GLU A 146 2.28 -13.74 -17.63
C GLU A 146 1.91 -12.27 -17.88
N PHE A 147 2.18 -11.74 -19.08
CA PHE A 147 2.03 -10.33 -19.41
C PHE A 147 0.78 -10.01 -20.24
N ASP A 148 0.21 -11.00 -20.94
CA ASP A 148 -0.93 -10.85 -21.84
C ASP A 148 -0.73 -9.71 -22.88
N ALA A 149 -1.40 -8.58 -22.66
CA ALA A 149 -1.27 -7.33 -23.42
C ALA A 149 -0.95 -6.13 -22.49
N ARG A 150 -0.37 -6.41 -21.32
CA ARG A 150 -0.08 -5.44 -20.24
C ARG A 150 1.40 -5.02 -20.19
N ALA A 151 2.31 -5.80 -20.77
CA ALA A 151 3.68 -5.35 -21.04
C ALA A 151 3.77 -4.72 -22.44
N ASN A 152 4.29 -3.50 -22.54
CA ASN A 152 4.55 -2.82 -23.81
C ASN A 152 6.05 -2.57 -24.02
N ASN A 153 6.47 -2.49 -25.27
CA ASN A 153 7.81 -2.09 -25.70
C ASN A 153 7.68 -0.69 -26.31
N ALA A 154 8.22 0.34 -25.63
CA ALA A 154 8.04 1.72 -26.04
C ALA A 154 9.03 2.17 -27.13
N ASP A 155 10.28 1.69 -27.06
CA ASP A 155 11.35 2.15 -27.97
C ASP A 155 11.28 1.49 -29.35
N GLY A 156 10.49 0.41 -29.48
CA GLY A 156 10.53 -0.49 -30.64
C GLY A 156 11.83 -1.31 -30.71
N SER A 157 12.58 -1.38 -29.61
CA SER A 157 13.84 -2.10 -29.51
C SER A 157 13.62 -3.59 -29.71
N ASN A 158 14.54 -4.26 -30.43
CA ASN A 158 14.47 -5.71 -30.65
C ASN A 158 15.36 -6.48 -29.67
N GLU A 159 16.05 -5.77 -28.76
CA GLU A 159 16.99 -6.35 -27.80
C GLU A 159 16.24 -6.81 -26.54
N ILE A 160 15.64 -8.00 -26.65
CA ILE A 160 14.93 -8.65 -25.54
C ILE A 160 15.95 -9.08 -24.46
N SER A 161 15.82 -8.52 -23.26
CA SER A 161 16.66 -8.84 -22.12
C SER A 161 16.01 -9.84 -21.17
N LEU A 162 16.79 -10.83 -20.74
CA LEU A 162 16.43 -11.75 -19.66
C LEU A 162 16.18 -11.01 -18.35
N HIS A 163 17.03 -10.02 -18.05
CA HIS A 163 16.96 -9.25 -16.82
C HIS A 163 15.72 -8.35 -16.81
N ALA A 164 15.48 -7.58 -17.88
CA ALA A 164 14.25 -6.80 -18.05
C ALA A 164 12.98 -7.65 -17.94
N THR A 165 13.02 -8.88 -18.48
CA THR A 165 11.92 -9.84 -18.37
C THR A 165 11.72 -10.28 -16.92
N LEU A 166 12.78 -10.63 -16.18
CA LEU A 166 12.70 -11.00 -14.76
C LEU A 166 12.19 -9.86 -13.86
N VAL A 167 12.63 -8.63 -14.12
CA VAL A 167 12.23 -7.41 -13.41
C VAL A 167 10.76 -7.08 -13.67
N THR A 168 10.35 -7.08 -14.94
CA THR A 168 8.94 -6.89 -15.34
C THR A 168 8.04 -8.01 -14.81
N GLY A 169 8.57 -9.24 -14.73
CA GLY A 169 7.92 -10.40 -14.13
C GLY A 169 7.55 -10.20 -12.66
N ASN A 170 8.51 -9.72 -11.86
CA ASN A 170 8.30 -9.46 -10.43
C ASN A 170 7.30 -8.31 -10.18
N LEU A 171 7.19 -7.38 -11.13
CA LEU A 171 6.17 -6.31 -11.11
C LEU A 171 4.78 -6.80 -11.50
N ILE A 172 4.57 -7.33 -12.71
CA ILE A 172 3.23 -7.42 -13.31
C ILE A 172 2.75 -8.83 -13.71
N SER A 173 3.46 -9.92 -13.41
CA SER A 173 3.00 -11.27 -13.81
C SER A 173 1.61 -11.60 -13.25
N SER A 174 0.68 -12.07 -14.09
CA SER A 174 -0.71 -12.35 -13.69
C SER A 174 -0.83 -13.47 -12.66
N GLY A 175 0.13 -14.41 -12.64
CA GLY A 175 0.15 -15.59 -11.79
C GLY A 175 -0.32 -16.85 -12.51
N VAL A 176 0.01 -17.03 -13.79
CA VAL A 176 -0.22 -18.29 -14.53
C VAL A 176 0.60 -19.42 -13.90
N GLU A 177 1.83 -19.11 -13.47
CA GLU A 177 2.53 -19.82 -12.41
C GLU A 177 2.29 -19.07 -11.09
N PRO A 178 1.51 -19.62 -10.13
CA PRO A 178 1.13 -18.92 -8.90
C PRO A 178 2.31 -18.43 -8.07
N ASN A 179 3.45 -19.13 -8.10
CA ASN A 179 4.64 -18.76 -7.33
C ASN A 179 5.44 -17.61 -7.99
N ALA A 180 5.18 -17.32 -9.27
CA ALA A 180 5.81 -16.25 -10.04
C ALA A 180 4.92 -15.01 -10.23
N LYS A 181 3.78 -14.94 -9.52
CA LYS A 181 2.83 -13.84 -9.59
C LYS A 181 3.49 -12.53 -9.14
N GLY A 182 3.33 -11.48 -9.96
CA GLY A 182 3.92 -10.16 -9.71
C GLY A 182 3.21 -9.41 -8.59
N VAL A 183 3.89 -8.42 -8.03
CA VAL A 183 3.35 -7.60 -6.94
C VAL A 183 2.12 -6.77 -7.36
N ALA A 184 2.22 -6.09 -8.51
CA ALA A 184 1.13 -5.36 -9.15
C ALA A 184 0.58 -6.15 -10.35
N TYR A 185 0.14 -7.38 -10.10
CA TYR A 185 -0.27 -8.36 -11.12
C TYR A 185 -1.42 -7.95 -12.06
N GLY A 186 -2.16 -6.88 -11.76
CA GLY A 186 -3.17 -6.26 -12.63
C GLY A 186 -2.67 -5.04 -13.41
N ALA A 187 -1.50 -4.49 -13.09
CA ALA A 187 -0.94 -3.29 -13.71
C ALA A 187 -0.39 -3.52 -15.12
N ARG A 188 -0.05 -2.40 -15.77
CA ARG A 188 0.66 -2.35 -17.05
C ARG A 188 2.10 -1.90 -16.84
N ALA A 189 3.03 -2.51 -17.58
CA ALA A 189 4.43 -2.11 -17.62
C ALA A 189 4.77 -1.52 -18.99
N ILE A 190 5.33 -0.32 -19.02
CA ILE A 190 5.99 0.23 -20.20
C ILE A 190 7.47 -0.10 -20.05
N THR A 191 7.99 -0.96 -20.93
CA THR A 191 9.38 -1.43 -20.89
C THR A 191 10.21 -0.71 -21.93
N HIS A 192 11.39 -0.27 -21.49
CA HIS A 192 12.37 0.50 -22.23
C HIS A 192 13.76 -0.10 -22.05
N ASP A 193 14.66 0.16 -22.99
CA ASP A 193 16.09 -0.06 -22.81
C ASP A 193 16.81 1.20 -22.29
N TRP A 194 18.03 1.04 -21.78
CA TRP A 194 18.80 2.11 -21.12
C TRP A 194 19.49 3.11 -22.08
N ASN A 195 19.19 3.10 -23.39
CA ASN A 195 19.89 3.96 -24.37
C ASN A 195 19.73 5.47 -24.11
N ARG A 196 18.55 5.91 -23.65
CA ARG A 196 18.16 7.32 -23.47
C ARG A 196 17.32 7.52 -22.21
N ASP A 197 17.56 6.69 -21.19
CA ASP A 197 16.79 6.58 -19.94
C ASP A 197 16.41 7.93 -19.31
N LYS A 198 17.37 8.84 -19.12
CA LYS A 198 17.17 10.20 -18.59
C LYS A 198 16.14 11.01 -19.38
N ILE A 199 16.09 10.84 -20.71
CA ILE A 199 15.20 11.58 -21.61
C ILE A 199 13.82 10.92 -21.65
N GLU A 200 13.76 9.60 -21.83
CA GLU A 200 12.51 8.83 -21.89
C GLU A 200 11.76 8.87 -20.55
N VAL A 201 12.45 8.85 -19.42
CA VAL A 201 11.84 9.12 -18.11
C VAL A 201 11.32 10.55 -18.04
N ALA A 202 12.09 11.56 -18.44
CA ALA A 202 11.63 12.96 -18.35
C ALA A 202 10.37 13.19 -19.21
N GLU A 203 10.33 12.57 -20.40
CA GLU A 203 9.15 12.52 -21.26
C GLU A 203 7.99 11.77 -20.58
N ALA A 204 8.19 10.56 -20.06
CA ALA A 204 7.15 9.75 -19.42
C ALA A 204 6.59 10.39 -18.13
N ALA A 205 7.46 10.86 -17.24
CA ALA A 205 7.15 11.55 -15.99
C ALA A 205 6.28 12.78 -16.26
N VAL A 206 6.67 13.65 -17.20
CA VAL A 206 5.87 14.84 -17.57
C VAL A 206 4.61 14.48 -18.36
N ASN A 207 4.58 13.33 -19.04
CA ASN A 207 3.35 12.73 -19.56
C ASN A 207 2.46 12.09 -18.46
N GLY A 208 2.89 12.13 -17.20
CA GLY A 208 2.11 11.76 -16.02
C GLY A 208 2.51 10.44 -15.34
N LEU A 209 3.61 9.79 -15.72
CA LEU A 209 4.05 8.55 -15.06
C LEU A 209 4.35 8.80 -13.57
N LEU A 210 3.76 7.97 -12.69
CA LEU A 210 3.92 8.09 -11.23
C LEU A 210 5.19 7.37 -10.72
N LEU A 211 5.47 6.17 -11.22
CA LEU A 211 6.57 5.34 -10.74
C LEU A 211 7.36 4.75 -11.90
N SER A 212 8.67 4.59 -11.68
CA SER A 212 9.53 3.73 -12.48
C SER A 212 10.41 2.83 -11.61
N ASN A 213 10.88 1.73 -12.21
CA ASN A 213 11.90 0.86 -11.65
C ASN A 213 13.17 0.90 -12.52
N HIS A 214 14.32 1.11 -11.88
CA HIS A 214 15.65 1.08 -12.49
C HIS A 214 16.51 0.03 -11.79
N SER A 215 16.55 -1.19 -12.35
CA SER A 215 17.30 -2.35 -11.80
C SER A 215 18.72 -2.47 -12.38
N TYR A 216 19.40 -1.34 -12.59
CA TYR A 216 20.73 -1.28 -13.17
C TYR A 216 21.56 -0.19 -12.49
N GLY A 217 22.84 -0.08 -12.82
CA GLY A 217 23.71 0.97 -12.30
C GLY A 217 25.08 0.99 -12.96
N ILE A 218 25.93 1.92 -12.54
CA ILE A 218 27.33 2.01 -13.00
C ILE A 218 28.12 0.82 -12.47
N LEU A 219 28.94 0.20 -13.33
CA LEU A 219 29.81 -0.91 -13.00
C LEU A 219 31.01 -0.45 -12.16
N SER A 220 30.99 -0.80 -10.87
CA SER A 220 31.94 -0.35 -9.83
C SER A 220 33.41 -0.42 -10.23
N LYS A 221 33.92 -1.58 -10.66
CA LYS A 221 35.32 -1.77 -11.14
C LYS A 221 35.76 -0.92 -12.35
N SER A 222 34.88 -0.08 -12.91
CA SER A 222 35.14 0.73 -14.11
C SER A 222 35.21 2.24 -13.84
N VAL A 223 35.03 2.67 -12.59
CA VAL A 223 35.18 4.07 -12.16
C VAL A 223 36.32 4.22 -11.14
N PRO A 224 36.95 5.41 -11.01
CA PRO A 224 37.91 5.69 -9.94
C PRO A 224 37.20 5.95 -8.60
N ASP A 225 37.91 5.70 -7.49
CA ASP A 225 37.40 5.77 -6.11
C ASP A 225 36.47 6.96 -5.80
N TRP A 226 36.74 8.17 -6.31
CA TRP A 226 35.93 9.37 -6.03
C TRP A 226 34.49 9.33 -6.58
N TYR A 227 34.13 8.36 -7.43
CA TYR A 227 32.75 8.19 -7.89
C TYR A 227 31.83 7.56 -6.84
N PHE A 228 32.37 6.75 -5.91
CA PHE A 228 31.60 6.11 -4.85
C PHE A 228 31.07 7.18 -3.87
N GLY A 229 29.84 6.99 -3.39
CA GLY A 229 29.18 7.90 -2.45
C GLY A 229 28.84 9.30 -2.99
N ALA A 230 29.39 9.70 -4.13
CA ALA A 230 29.46 11.08 -4.58
C ALA A 230 28.19 11.59 -5.32
N TYR A 231 27.87 12.86 -5.10
CA TYR A 231 26.84 13.58 -5.86
C TYR A 231 27.39 14.10 -7.19
N ILE A 232 27.37 13.25 -8.20
CA ILE A 232 27.87 13.56 -9.56
C ILE A 232 26.76 14.12 -10.47
N LYS A 233 27.14 14.54 -11.69
CA LYS A 233 26.23 15.13 -12.68
C LYS A 233 25.00 14.25 -13.01
N VAL A 234 25.15 12.93 -12.96
CA VAL A 234 24.04 11.98 -13.10
C VAL A 234 22.99 12.24 -12.01
N ALA A 235 23.37 12.20 -10.73
CA ALA A 235 22.45 12.47 -9.62
C ALA A 235 21.78 13.85 -9.71
N GLN A 236 22.53 14.89 -10.08
CA GLN A 236 21.98 16.24 -10.29
C GLN A 236 20.86 16.24 -11.34
N ASP A 237 21.06 15.58 -12.48
CA ASP A 237 20.07 15.56 -13.56
C ASP A 237 18.83 14.74 -13.20
N TRP A 238 18.95 13.62 -12.48
CA TRP A 238 17.79 12.86 -12.03
C TRP A 238 17.00 13.59 -10.94
N ASP A 239 17.66 14.31 -10.02
CA ASP A 239 16.97 15.19 -9.06
C ASP A 239 16.19 16.32 -9.79
N LYS A 240 16.72 16.88 -10.88
CA LYS A 240 15.99 17.85 -11.72
C LYS A 240 14.70 17.28 -12.31
N ILE A 241 14.70 16.01 -12.74
CA ILE A 241 13.48 15.36 -13.27
C ILE A 241 12.42 15.36 -12.17
N MET A 242 12.74 14.77 -11.02
CA MET A 242 11.80 14.60 -9.91
C MET A 242 11.31 15.97 -9.38
N TYR A 243 12.17 16.98 -9.28
CA TYR A 243 11.77 18.32 -8.85
C TYR A 243 10.85 19.06 -9.84
N ASN A 244 10.97 18.81 -11.15
CA ASN A 244 10.09 19.40 -12.16
C ASN A 244 8.84 18.55 -12.47
N ALA A 245 8.79 17.31 -11.97
CA ALA A 245 7.67 16.38 -12.07
C ALA A 245 7.30 15.78 -10.69
N PRO A 246 6.81 16.58 -9.71
CA PRO A 246 6.66 16.17 -8.30
C PRO A 246 5.73 14.98 -7.97
N TYR A 247 5.01 14.39 -8.91
CA TYR A 247 4.29 13.11 -8.70
C TYR A 247 5.10 11.88 -9.15
N TYR A 248 6.23 12.07 -9.81
CA TYR A 248 7.10 10.99 -10.30
C TYR A 248 8.16 10.59 -9.27
N LEU A 249 8.09 9.33 -8.80
CA LEU A 249 9.08 8.69 -7.93
C LEU A 249 9.91 7.66 -8.70
N MET A 250 11.21 7.91 -8.82
CA MET A 250 12.17 6.93 -9.31
C MET A 250 12.51 5.92 -8.19
N VAL A 251 12.36 4.62 -8.45
CA VAL A 251 12.84 3.55 -7.57
C VAL A 251 14.05 2.86 -8.21
N THR A 252 15.15 2.71 -7.45
CA THR A 252 16.43 2.22 -7.97
C THR A 252 16.98 1.06 -7.16
N ALA A 253 17.56 0.05 -7.82
CA ALA A 253 18.40 -0.95 -7.15
C ALA A 253 19.65 -0.30 -6.55
N ALA A 254 20.01 -0.60 -5.29
CA ALA A 254 21.23 -0.06 -4.67
C ALA A 254 22.55 -0.54 -5.34
N GLY A 255 22.58 -1.75 -5.89
CA GLY A 255 23.80 -2.38 -6.41
C GLY A 255 24.14 -3.68 -5.69
N ASN A 256 24.90 -4.55 -6.35
CA ASN A 256 25.31 -5.87 -5.83
C ASN A 256 26.83 -5.92 -5.54
N ALA A 257 27.44 -4.81 -5.10
CA ALA A 257 28.90 -4.66 -5.04
C ALA A 257 29.55 -5.00 -3.67
N GLN A 258 28.81 -5.46 -2.67
CA GLN A 258 29.26 -5.52 -1.26
C GLN A 258 30.61 -6.23 -1.03
N ASN A 259 30.87 -7.30 -1.79
CA ASN A 259 32.10 -8.10 -1.71
C ASN A 259 33.04 -7.91 -2.92
N SER A 260 32.79 -6.90 -3.77
CA SER A 260 33.60 -6.62 -4.97
C SER A 260 35.05 -6.26 -4.65
N ASN A 261 35.24 -5.50 -3.56
CA ASN A 261 36.48 -4.79 -3.22
C ASN A 261 36.89 -3.71 -4.26
N ASP A 262 35.92 -3.14 -4.99
CA ASP A 262 36.19 -2.19 -6.09
C ASP A 262 36.53 -0.75 -5.63
N ASN A 263 36.05 -0.29 -4.46
CA ASN A 263 36.42 1.01 -3.88
C ASN A 263 37.70 0.85 -3.03
N ALA A 264 38.83 1.38 -3.48
CA ALA A 264 40.10 1.22 -2.78
C ALA A 264 40.33 2.23 -1.64
N SER A 265 39.49 3.27 -1.54
CA SER A 265 39.66 4.40 -0.61
C SER A 265 38.35 4.83 0.08
N PRO A 266 37.53 3.90 0.62
CA PRO A 266 36.19 4.22 1.09
C PRO A 266 36.16 5.23 2.24
N ASN A 267 35.08 6.00 2.31
CA ASN A 267 34.88 7.00 3.36
C ASN A 267 34.69 6.40 4.79
N PHE A 268 34.55 5.09 4.93
CA PHE A 268 34.55 4.36 6.21
C PHE A 268 35.39 3.07 6.20
N GLU A 269 36.08 2.80 7.33
CA GLU A 269 36.97 1.66 7.62
C GLU A 269 37.84 1.14 6.45
N LYS A 270 37.50 0.02 5.80
CA LYS A 270 38.27 -0.56 4.69
C LYS A 270 37.34 -1.12 3.62
N THR A 271 37.89 -1.24 2.41
CA THR A 271 37.29 -1.89 1.24
C THR A 271 36.61 -3.25 1.52
N ALA A 272 37.18 -4.05 2.43
CA ALA A 272 36.66 -5.38 2.77
C ALA A 272 35.46 -5.37 3.73
N ASP A 273 35.16 -4.21 4.34
CA ASP A 273 34.06 -4.03 5.28
C ASP A 273 32.75 -3.64 4.54
N GLY A 274 32.83 -3.33 3.24
CA GLY A 274 31.69 -3.27 2.30
C GLY A 274 30.83 -2.00 2.34
N PHE A 275 31.35 -0.92 2.93
CA PHE A 275 30.72 0.41 2.92
C PHE A 275 31.19 1.23 1.70
N ASP A 276 30.45 2.30 1.41
CA ASP A 276 30.75 3.29 0.35
C ASP A 276 30.73 2.70 -1.07
N LEU A 277 29.56 2.19 -1.49
CA LEU A 277 29.38 1.39 -2.72
C LEU A 277 28.22 1.82 -3.64
N LEU A 278 27.60 2.98 -3.41
CA LEU A 278 26.56 3.55 -4.28
C LEU A 278 27.19 4.45 -5.36
N LEU A 279 26.54 4.52 -6.54
CA LEU A 279 27.07 5.14 -7.75
C LEU A 279 25.96 5.73 -8.64
N GLY A 280 26.27 6.84 -9.32
CA GLY A 280 25.41 7.36 -10.38
C GLY A 280 24.08 7.92 -9.88
N PHE A 281 22.95 7.35 -10.33
CA PHE A 281 21.62 7.79 -9.91
C PHE A 281 21.18 7.25 -8.54
N THR A 282 21.87 6.25 -7.97
CA THR A 282 21.53 5.77 -6.61
C THR A 282 21.96 6.74 -5.52
N THR A 283 22.84 7.71 -5.85
CA THR A 283 23.22 8.83 -4.98
C THR A 283 22.30 10.07 -5.12
N THR A 284 21.15 9.95 -5.79
CA THR A 284 20.11 11.01 -5.84
C THR A 284 19.50 11.31 -4.47
N LYS A 285 19.00 12.54 -4.29
CA LYS A 285 18.28 12.94 -3.07
C LYS A 285 16.82 12.46 -3.11
N ASN A 286 16.17 12.68 -4.25
CA ASN A 286 14.72 12.54 -4.39
C ASN A 286 14.28 11.10 -4.68
N GLY A 287 15.12 10.29 -5.32
CA GLY A 287 14.83 8.89 -5.64
C GLY A 287 14.83 7.98 -4.40
N LEU A 288 14.17 6.82 -4.52
CA LEU A 288 14.12 5.78 -3.49
C LEU A 288 15.02 4.60 -3.89
N THR A 289 16.12 4.41 -3.17
CA THR A 289 17.17 3.42 -3.45
C THR A 289 17.02 2.23 -2.53
N ILE A 290 16.95 1.03 -3.11
CA ILE A 290 16.50 -0.18 -2.43
C ILE A 290 17.64 -1.17 -2.18
N ALA A 291 17.89 -1.45 -0.91
CA ALA A 291 18.77 -2.54 -0.45
C ALA A 291 18.12 -3.91 -0.67
N GLY A 292 18.95 -4.93 -0.90
CA GLY A 292 18.53 -6.33 -0.87
C GLY A 292 18.60 -6.88 0.56
N ALA A 293 17.53 -7.50 1.03
CA ALA A 293 17.45 -8.17 2.31
C ALA A 293 16.96 -9.62 2.17
N ASN A 294 17.21 -10.42 3.21
CA ASN A 294 16.56 -11.70 3.47
C ASN A 294 15.54 -11.43 4.59
N THR A 295 14.29 -11.85 4.42
CA THR A 295 13.21 -11.50 5.36
C THR A 295 12.27 -12.68 5.63
N GLU A 296 11.68 -12.70 6.81
CA GLU A 296 10.73 -13.72 7.27
C GLU A 296 9.49 -12.98 7.81
N ILE A 297 8.33 -13.22 7.21
CA ILE A 297 7.07 -12.53 7.50
C ILE A 297 6.10 -13.53 8.15
N GLY A 298 5.50 -13.14 9.27
CA GLY A 298 4.51 -13.95 9.98
C GLY A 298 3.12 -13.89 9.35
N SER A 299 2.20 -14.72 9.85
CA SER A 299 0.87 -14.90 9.26
C SER A 299 -0.09 -13.72 9.48
N LYS A 300 0.31 -12.69 10.23
CA LYS A 300 -0.40 -11.40 10.38
C LYS A 300 0.32 -10.25 9.67
N GLY A 301 1.38 -10.55 8.90
CA GLY A 301 2.23 -9.55 8.27
C GLY A 301 3.30 -8.98 9.20
N GLU A 302 3.50 -9.53 10.40
CA GLU A 302 4.57 -9.11 11.31
C GLU A 302 5.97 -9.44 10.75
N LEU A 303 6.97 -8.61 11.04
CA LEU A 303 8.37 -8.98 10.75
C LEU A 303 8.83 -9.99 11.81
N VAL A 304 9.08 -11.24 11.40
CA VAL A 304 9.68 -12.27 12.27
C VAL A 304 11.20 -12.11 12.29
N LYS A 305 11.80 -11.80 11.13
CA LYS A 305 13.23 -11.58 10.97
C LYS A 305 13.55 -10.76 9.72
N ALA A 306 14.57 -9.93 9.79
CA ALA A 306 15.27 -9.38 8.63
C ALA A 306 16.79 -9.49 8.83
N THR A 307 17.53 -9.62 7.73
CA THR A 307 18.99 -9.48 7.66
C THR A 307 19.39 -9.04 6.25
N VAL A 308 20.22 -8.01 6.12
CA VAL A 308 20.70 -7.53 4.81
C VAL A 308 21.35 -8.66 3.99
N ALA A 309 21.18 -8.65 2.66
CA ALA A 309 21.73 -9.66 1.77
C ALA A 309 23.21 -9.37 1.47
N GLY A 310 24.05 -10.41 1.52
CA GLY A 310 25.52 -10.32 1.37
C GLY A 310 26.03 -9.96 -0.04
N TYR A 311 25.18 -9.41 -0.90
CA TYR A 311 25.59 -8.74 -2.14
C TYR A 311 25.28 -7.23 -2.10
N SER A 312 24.34 -6.77 -1.27
CA SER A 312 23.74 -5.43 -1.36
C SER A 312 24.77 -4.34 -1.07
N SER A 313 24.96 -3.39 -2.00
CA SER A 313 25.80 -2.22 -1.77
C SER A 313 25.31 -1.40 -0.57
N PHE A 314 26.22 -1.01 0.32
CA PHE A 314 25.95 -0.13 1.46
C PHE A 314 26.44 1.30 1.19
N GLY A 315 25.83 2.27 1.87
CA GLY A 315 26.36 3.63 2.02
C GLY A 315 27.58 3.68 2.95
N PRO A 316 27.92 4.85 3.53
CA PRO A 316 27.17 6.10 3.46
C PRO A 316 27.30 6.77 2.09
N MET A 317 26.64 7.92 1.89
CA MET A 317 27.07 8.86 0.86
C MET A 317 28.27 9.66 1.38
N ASP A 318 29.02 10.29 0.48
CA ASP A 318 30.16 11.15 0.83
C ASP A 318 29.76 12.32 1.74
N ASP A 319 28.56 12.88 1.52
CA ASP A 319 27.97 13.91 2.37
C ASP A 319 27.23 13.34 3.60
N GLY A 320 27.21 12.01 3.79
CA GLY A 320 26.67 11.35 4.97
C GLY A 320 25.19 10.98 4.91
N ARG A 321 24.50 11.24 3.79
CA ARG A 321 23.09 10.86 3.56
C ARG A 321 22.83 9.37 3.76
N VAL A 322 21.65 9.05 4.27
CA VAL A 322 21.12 7.69 4.44
C VAL A 322 20.83 7.09 3.07
N LYS A 323 21.71 6.21 2.61
CA LYS A 323 21.51 5.37 1.44
C LYS A 323 22.05 3.95 1.72
N PRO A 324 21.38 2.88 1.24
CA PRO A 324 20.05 2.86 0.60
C PRO A 324 18.96 3.45 1.50
N ASP A 325 17.84 3.94 0.95
CA ASP A 325 16.79 4.57 1.76
C ASP A 325 15.95 3.53 2.51
N LEU A 326 15.76 2.34 1.91
CA LEU A 326 14.85 1.29 2.36
C LEU A 326 15.32 -0.09 1.87
N ALA A 327 14.90 -1.16 2.51
CA ALA A 327 15.15 -2.54 2.09
C ALA A 327 13.92 -3.25 1.52
N GLY A 328 14.15 -4.06 0.49
CA GLY A 328 13.22 -5.04 -0.07
C GLY A 328 13.88 -6.42 -0.18
N ASP A 329 13.11 -7.45 -0.49
CA ASP A 329 13.61 -8.83 -0.51
C ASP A 329 14.25 -9.25 -1.83
N GLY A 330 15.26 -10.11 -1.69
CA GLY A 330 16.20 -10.46 -2.74
C GLY A 330 17.08 -11.70 -2.45
N SER A 331 16.61 -12.71 -1.71
CA SER A 331 17.13 -14.12 -1.63
C SER A 331 16.10 -15.34 -1.70
N ASN A 332 15.80 -15.97 -2.88
CA ASN A 332 14.77 -17.03 -3.32
C ASN A 332 13.55 -16.63 -4.28
N ILE A 333 13.69 -16.50 -5.63
CA ILE A 333 12.64 -15.98 -6.60
C ILE A 333 11.86 -17.14 -7.24
N LEU A 334 10.66 -16.85 -7.76
CA LEU A 334 10.29 -17.31 -9.10
C LEU A 334 9.76 -16.13 -9.95
N SER A 335 10.26 -15.96 -11.17
CA SER A 335 9.86 -14.88 -12.09
C SER A 335 10.09 -15.29 -13.56
N THR A 336 9.57 -14.52 -14.49
CA THR A 336 9.59 -14.80 -15.93
C THR A 336 10.98 -14.71 -16.54
N SER A 337 11.37 -15.71 -17.32
CA SER A 337 12.60 -15.77 -18.10
C SER A 337 12.32 -15.48 -19.58
N SER A 338 13.24 -14.84 -20.28
CA SER A 338 13.13 -14.57 -21.72
C SER A 338 13.49 -15.77 -22.62
N SER A 339 13.56 -16.99 -22.07
CA SER A 339 14.02 -18.19 -22.80
C SER A 339 12.94 -18.74 -23.74
N THR A 340 11.68 -18.69 -23.31
CA THR A 340 10.46 -18.94 -24.10
C THR A 340 9.34 -18.05 -23.57
N ASN A 341 8.18 -18.01 -24.24
CA ASN A 341 6.98 -17.31 -23.74
C ASN A 341 6.34 -17.97 -22.49
N SER A 342 6.93 -19.03 -21.93
CA SER A 342 6.38 -19.79 -20.80
C SER A 342 7.50 -20.33 -19.88
N SER A 343 8.60 -19.60 -19.77
CA SER A 343 9.79 -20.02 -19.01
C SER A 343 9.97 -19.18 -17.76
N TYR A 344 10.35 -19.82 -16.66
CA TYR A 344 10.55 -19.16 -15.38
C TYR A 344 11.97 -19.44 -14.86
N GLN A 345 12.51 -18.51 -14.09
CA GLN A 345 13.85 -18.60 -13.52
C GLN A 345 13.91 -17.97 -12.13
N VAL A 346 14.83 -18.47 -11.32
CA VAL A 346 15.22 -17.99 -9.98
C VAL A 346 16.26 -16.85 -10.12
N SER A 347 16.04 -15.66 -9.51
CA SER A 347 16.89 -14.44 -9.64
C SER A 347 16.83 -13.42 -8.48
N SER A 348 17.96 -12.86 -7.98
CA SER A 348 18.10 -11.89 -6.86
C SER A 348 18.33 -10.52 -7.43
N GLY A 349 18.04 -9.52 -6.63
CA GLY A 349 19.09 -8.55 -6.37
C GLY A 349 18.54 -7.45 -5.52
N THR A 350 19.35 -6.40 -5.42
CA THR A 350 18.75 -5.07 -5.39
C THR A 350 17.84 -4.88 -6.63
N SER A 351 18.16 -5.52 -7.77
CA SER A 351 17.29 -5.67 -8.95
C SER A 351 15.96 -6.39 -8.77
N MET A 352 15.75 -7.20 -7.72
CA MET A 352 14.46 -7.86 -7.44
C MET A 352 13.78 -7.24 -6.22
N ALA A 353 14.54 -6.73 -5.26
CA ALA A 353 14.04 -5.88 -4.19
C ALA A 353 13.38 -4.61 -4.74
N ALA A 354 14.03 -3.92 -5.69
CA ALA A 354 13.51 -2.70 -6.32
C ALA A 354 12.14 -2.86 -7.00
N PRO A 355 11.89 -3.85 -7.90
CA PRO A 355 10.57 -4.04 -8.51
C PRO A 355 9.53 -4.54 -7.50
N GLY A 356 9.93 -5.33 -6.51
CA GLY A 356 9.06 -5.75 -5.41
C GLY A 356 8.57 -4.57 -4.56
N VAL A 357 9.44 -3.61 -4.26
CA VAL A 357 9.10 -2.34 -3.62
C VAL A 357 8.27 -1.46 -4.54
N THR A 358 8.68 -1.28 -5.80
CA THR A 358 7.97 -0.45 -6.80
C THR A 358 6.52 -0.92 -6.97
N GLY A 359 6.28 -2.23 -7.00
CA GLY A 359 4.94 -2.81 -7.03
C GLY A 359 4.12 -2.44 -5.78
N SER A 360 4.68 -2.59 -4.58
CA SER A 360 3.99 -2.20 -3.33
C SER A 360 3.62 -0.71 -3.31
N LEU A 361 4.52 0.16 -3.79
CA LEU A 361 4.29 1.60 -3.86
C LEU A 361 3.23 1.97 -4.93
N LEU A 362 3.14 1.21 -6.03
CA LEU A 362 2.11 1.37 -7.04
C LEU A 362 0.71 0.98 -6.51
N LEU A 363 0.64 -0.04 -5.65
CA LEU A 363 -0.60 -0.42 -4.96
C LEU A 363 -1.03 0.64 -3.94
N LEU A 364 -0.09 1.28 -3.24
CA LEU A 364 -0.40 2.40 -2.34
C LEU A 364 -0.90 3.65 -3.10
N GLN A 365 -0.39 3.89 -4.32
CA GLN A 365 -0.96 4.92 -5.21
C GLN A 365 -2.35 4.55 -5.74
N GLN A 366 -2.61 3.27 -6.10
CA GLN A 366 -3.97 2.82 -6.42
C GLN A 366 -4.91 3.10 -5.23
N TYR A 367 -4.50 2.71 -4.02
CA TYR A 367 -5.34 2.85 -2.83
C TYR A 367 -5.61 4.30 -2.47
N HIS A 368 -4.62 5.19 -2.54
CA HIS A 368 -4.83 6.61 -2.28
C HIS A 368 -5.80 7.26 -3.28
N GLU A 369 -5.88 6.80 -4.54
CA GLU A 369 -6.88 7.29 -5.48
C GLU A 369 -8.27 6.70 -5.24
N GLU A 370 -8.35 5.43 -4.83
CA GLU A 370 -9.61 4.82 -4.37
C GLU A 370 -10.17 5.49 -3.10
N LEU A 371 -9.30 5.97 -2.19
CA LEU A 371 -9.71 6.64 -0.94
C LEU A 371 -9.93 8.16 -1.08
N PHE A 372 -9.15 8.84 -1.92
CA PHE A 372 -9.08 10.31 -1.92
C PHE A 372 -9.18 10.94 -3.33
N GLY A 373 -9.52 10.15 -4.36
CA GLY A 373 -9.73 10.62 -5.74
C GLY A 373 -8.50 11.30 -6.39
N THR A 374 -7.32 11.08 -5.81
CA THR A 374 -6.06 11.78 -6.10
C THR A 374 -4.87 10.85 -5.88
N TYR A 375 -3.70 11.19 -6.43
CA TYR A 375 -2.44 10.49 -6.15
C TYR A 375 -1.56 11.31 -5.20
N MET A 376 -0.70 10.64 -4.43
CA MET A 376 0.33 11.25 -3.60
C MET A 376 1.45 11.86 -4.47
N LYS A 377 2.02 13.01 -4.06
CA LYS A 377 3.35 13.43 -4.57
C LYS A 377 4.42 12.37 -4.27
N ALA A 378 5.51 12.40 -5.04
CA ALA A 378 6.66 11.51 -4.88
C ALA A 378 7.28 11.61 -3.48
N ALA A 379 7.36 12.82 -2.91
CA ALA A 379 7.81 13.05 -1.54
C ALA A 379 6.88 12.39 -0.50
N THR A 380 5.57 12.43 -0.70
CA THR A 380 4.59 11.83 0.21
C THR A 380 4.63 10.32 0.17
N LEU A 381 4.73 9.73 -1.03
CA LEU A 381 4.88 8.29 -1.23
C LEU A 381 6.22 7.75 -0.68
N LYS A 382 7.33 8.47 -0.91
CA LYS A 382 8.64 8.18 -0.29
C LYS A 382 8.55 8.29 1.23
N GLY A 383 8.03 9.42 1.73
CA GLY A 383 7.85 9.69 3.15
C GLY A 383 7.02 8.62 3.86
N LEU A 384 5.90 8.18 3.27
CA LEU A 384 5.04 7.11 3.81
C LEU A 384 5.82 5.80 3.96
N ALA A 385 6.53 5.39 2.90
CA ALA A 385 7.29 4.14 2.88
C ALA A 385 8.45 4.14 3.90
N LEU A 386 9.10 5.29 4.14
CA LEU A 386 10.14 5.46 5.16
C LEU A 386 9.55 5.67 6.58
N HIS A 387 8.34 6.21 6.69
CA HIS A 387 7.67 6.42 7.98
C HIS A 387 7.25 5.08 8.57
N THR A 388 6.64 4.21 7.77
CA THR A 388 6.10 2.91 8.19
C THR A 388 7.06 1.73 7.95
N ALA A 389 8.32 1.98 7.61
CA ALA A 389 9.32 0.92 7.48
C ALA A 389 9.55 0.19 8.83
N ASP A 390 9.69 -1.13 8.78
CA ASP A 390 10.09 -1.90 9.97
C ASP A 390 11.59 -1.72 10.22
N ASP A 391 11.92 -1.01 11.29
CA ASP A 391 13.29 -0.81 11.77
C ASP A 391 13.97 -2.16 12.14
N VAL A 392 15.28 -2.28 11.90
CA VAL A 392 16.04 -3.54 12.02
C VAL A 392 17.34 -3.31 12.81
N ASP A 393 17.76 -4.31 13.58
CA ASP A 393 18.94 -4.29 14.46
C ASP A 393 18.88 -3.21 15.56
N ALA A 394 19.26 -1.95 15.28
CA ALA A 394 19.44 -0.90 16.28
C ALA A 394 18.72 0.40 15.88
N LYS A 395 17.88 0.92 16.78
CA LYS A 395 16.91 1.98 16.48
C LYS A 395 17.45 3.17 15.67
N GLY A 396 16.66 3.55 14.68
CA GLY A 396 16.97 4.60 13.71
C GLY A 396 17.70 4.03 12.49
N PRO A 397 17.85 4.83 11.42
CA PRO A 397 18.31 4.32 10.13
C PRO A 397 19.76 3.83 10.17
N ASP A 398 20.12 2.93 9.26
CA ASP A 398 21.47 2.42 9.07
C ASP A 398 21.90 2.48 7.58
N TYR A 399 23.21 2.48 7.28
CA TYR A 399 23.70 2.62 5.89
C TYR A 399 23.62 1.34 5.02
N LYS A 400 23.06 0.25 5.53
CA LYS A 400 22.93 -1.06 4.83
C LYS A 400 21.49 -1.31 4.38
N MET A 401 20.51 -0.96 5.22
CA MET A 401 19.07 -1.14 4.94
C MET A 401 18.24 0.16 5.00
N GLY A 402 18.87 1.29 5.31
CA GLY A 402 18.19 2.59 5.36
C GLY A 402 17.29 2.71 6.56
N TRP A 403 16.03 3.08 6.34
CA TRP A 403 15.01 3.19 7.39
C TRP A 403 14.34 1.86 7.77
N GLY A 404 14.76 0.75 7.17
CA GLY A 404 14.28 -0.60 7.48
C GLY A 404 13.65 -1.34 6.30
N VAL A 405 12.86 -2.37 6.57
CA VAL A 405 12.16 -3.17 5.54
C VAL A 405 10.81 -2.56 5.18
N ILE A 406 10.45 -2.56 3.89
CA ILE A 406 9.14 -2.07 3.44
C ILE A 406 7.97 -2.80 4.12
N ASN A 407 7.04 -2.03 4.68
CA ASN A 407 5.80 -2.54 5.25
C ASN A 407 4.57 -1.89 4.60
N ALA A 408 4.16 -2.46 3.47
CA ALA A 408 3.01 -1.99 2.70
C ALA A 408 1.67 -2.12 3.46
N LYS A 409 1.57 -3.04 4.43
CA LYS A 409 0.40 -3.21 5.30
C LYS A 409 0.22 -1.97 6.17
N THR A 410 1.26 -1.61 6.93
CA THR A 410 1.23 -0.44 7.82
C THR A 410 1.13 0.87 7.05
N ALA A 411 1.69 0.96 5.84
CA ALA A 411 1.45 2.09 4.94
C ALA A 411 -0.03 2.25 4.55
N ALA A 412 -0.73 1.15 4.24
CA ALA A 412 -2.17 1.18 3.95
C ALA A 412 -3.02 1.49 5.20
N GLU A 413 -2.62 0.98 6.38
CA GLU A 413 -3.27 1.32 7.66
C GLU A 413 -3.07 2.81 8.01
N VAL A 414 -1.93 3.43 7.68
CA VAL A 414 -1.74 4.89 7.82
C VAL A 414 -2.63 5.69 6.88
N LEU A 415 -2.96 5.16 5.69
CA LEU A 415 -3.92 5.78 4.78
C LEU A 415 -5.37 5.62 5.25
N GLN A 416 -5.74 4.47 5.84
CA GLN A 416 -7.09 4.21 6.35
C GLN A 416 -7.51 5.13 7.49
N HIS A 417 -6.59 5.46 8.39
CA HIS A 417 -6.87 6.26 9.59
C HIS A 417 -6.51 7.74 9.45
N LYS A 418 -6.33 8.21 8.21
CA LYS A 418 -6.03 9.61 7.88
C LYS A 418 -7.13 10.53 8.45
N GLU A 419 -6.72 11.63 9.09
CA GLU A 419 -7.57 12.56 9.86
C GLU A 419 -8.20 11.98 11.14
N TYR A 420 -7.87 10.75 11.52
CA TYR A 420 -8.36 10.09 12.73
C TYR A 420 -7.25 9.80 13.76
N THR A 421 -6.41 8.79 13.52
CA THR A 421 -5.21 8.49 14.33
C THR A 421 -3.89 8.77 13.61
N THR A 422 -3.97 9.06 12.30
CA THR A 422 -2.82 9.46 11.49
C THR A 422 -3.11 10.78 10.75
N LEU A 423 -2.04 11.53 10.47
CA LEU A 423 -2.10 12.74 9.65
C LEU A 423 -1.21 12.53 8.42
N MET A 424 -1.65 13.04 7.27
CA MET A 424 -0.85 13.10 6.06
C MET A 424 -1.22 14.34 5.26
N ASN A 425 -0.35 15.36 5.31
CA ASN A 425 -0.55 16.63 4.61
C ASN A 425 0.57 16.86 3.59
N GLU A 426 0.23 17.46 2.45
CA GLU A 426 1.17 18.12 1.56
C GLU A 426 1.06 19.64 1.80
N GLU A 427 2.14 20.25 2.29
CA GLU A 427 2.20 21.65 2.72
C GLU A 427 3.31 22.39 1.94
N THR A 428 3.29 23.73 1.96
CA THR A 428 4.36 24.56 1.40
C THR A 428 4.91 25.49 2.49
N LEU A 429 6.22 25.50 2.68
CA LEU A 429 6.93 26.42 3.60
C LEU A 429 7.62 27.53 2.80
N ALA A 430 7.42 28.80 3.18
CA ALA A 430 8.05 29.93 2.50
C ALA A 430 9.29 30.48 3.25
N ASP A 431 10.05 31.34 2.57
CA ASP A 431 11.23 32.01 3.15
C ASP A 431 10.92 32.79 4.43
N GLY A 432 11.60 32.43 5.52
CA GLY A 432 11.42 33.01 6.86
C GLY A 432 10.20 32.50 7.66
N GLU A 433 9.36 31.62 7.11
CA GLU A 433 8.18 31.09 7.79
C GLU A 433 8.46 29.81 8.60
N SER A 434 7.52 29.46 9.49
CA SER A 434 7.47 28.19 10.21
C SER A 434 6.05 27.62 10.18
N PHE A 435 5.95 26.30 10.03
CA PHE A 435 4.70 25.56 10.15
C PHE A 435 4.63 24.92 11.53
N SER A 436 3.43 24.85 12.14
CA SER A 436 3.27 24.17 13.42
C SER A 436 1.84 23.67 13.66
N ILE A 437 1.73 22.48 14.25
CA ILE A 437 0.47 21.85 14.67
C ILE A 437 0.61 21.25 16.06
N THR A 438 -0.51 21.10 16.77
CA THR A 438 -0.59 20.36 18.03
C THR A 438 -1.28 19.03 17.82
N VAL A 439 -0.68 17.94 18.29
CA VAL A 439 -1.25 16.58 18.26
C VAL A 439 -1.25 15.98 19.66
N SER A 440 -2.27 15.19 20.00
CA SER A 440 -2.28 14.42 21.25
C SER A 440 -1.76 13.01 20.97
N ALA A 441 -0.78 12.54 21.74
CA ALA A 441 -0.31 11.16 21.61
C ALA A 441 -1.37 10.18 22.13
N ASN A 442 -1.67 9.11 21.39
CA ASN A 442 -2.74 8.17 21.72
C ASN A 442 -2.43 7.25 22.91
N GLY A 443 -1.16 7.18 23.35
CA GLY A 443 -0.72 6.44 24.52
C GLY A 443 -0.57 4.93 24.34
N ASN A 444 -0.95 4.37 23.18
CA ASN A 444 -0.90 2.95 22.89
C ASN A 444 0.36 2.54 22.09
N GLU A 445 0.91 3.47 21.30
CA GLU A 445 2.08 3.27 20.45
C GLU A 445 3.03 4.50 20.51
N PRO A 446 4.25 4.46 19.93
CA PRO A 446 5.13 5.63 19.87
C PRO A 446 4.54 6.75 19.02
N LEU A 447 4.58 8.00 19.52
CA LEU A 447 4.27 9.16 18.68
C LEU A 447 5.41 9.34 17.68
N MET A 448 5.09 9.24 16.40
CA MET A 448 6.03 9.39 15.29
C MET A 448 5.58 10.53 14.39
N ALA A 449 6.50 11.42 14.03
CA ALA A 449 6.28 12.39 12.97
C ALA A 449 7.48 12.42 12.03
N SER A 450 7.22 12.50 10.73
CA SER A 450 8.26 12.67 9.72
C SER A 450 7.90 13.75 8.71
N ILE A 451 8.93 14.41 8.18
CA ILE A 451 8.82 15.21 6.96
C ILE A 451 9.59 14.57 5.81
N SER A 452 9.08 14.72 4.59
CA SER A 452 9.81 14.41 3.35
C SER A 452 9.57 15.49 2.32
N TRP A 453 10.57 15.84 1.51
CA TRP A 453 10.41 16.81 0.44
C TRP A 453 11.16 16.40 -0.84
N THR A 454 10.69 16.92 -1.98
CA THR A 454 11.45 16.85 -3.23
C THR A 454 12.35 18.09 -3.27
N ASP A 455 13.62 17.91 -2.90
CA ASP A 455 14.62 18.96 -2.81
C ASP A 455 15.09 19.36 -4.23
N PRO A 456 15.17 20.66 -4.60
CA PRO A 456 15.74 21.06 -5.88
C PRO A 456 17.18 20.55 -6.05
N GLU A 457 17.65 20.43 -7.29
CA GLU A 457 18.99 19.92 -7.57
C GLU A 457 20.08 20.79 -6.94
N SER A 458 21.18 20.18 -6.48
CA SER A 458 22.28 20.95 -5.91
C SER A 458 23.01 21.78 -6.97
N GLU A 459 23.51 22.95 -6.59
CA GLU A 459 24.51 23.67 -7.38
C GLU A 459 25.89 22.98 -7.30
N TYR A 460 26.15 22.23 -6.23
CA TYR A 460 27.34 21.39 -6.12
C TYR A 460 27.21 20.14 -7.00
N VAL A 461 28.32 19.78 -7.64
CA VAL A 461 28.50 18.54 -8.39
C VAL A 461 29.96 18.13 -8.21
N ASN A 462 30.22 16.94 -7.68
CA ASN A 462 31.58 16.40 -7.57
C ASN A 462 32.18 16.13 -8.96
N LYS A 463 33.47 16.43 -9.14
CA LYS A 463 34.22 16.35 -10.40
C LYS A 463 35.64 15.79 -10.24
N GLY A 464 35.96 15.16 -9.10
CA GLY A 464 37.29 14.63 -8.81
C GLY A 464 37.71 14.64 -7.33
N ASP A 465 36.87 15.16 -6.44
CA ASP A 465 37.19 15.29 -5.02
C ASP A 465 36.83 13.98 -4.29
N LEU A 466 37.85 13.23 -3.85
CA LEU A 466 37.66 11.99 -3.10
C LEU A 466 37.01 12.25 -1.74
N ASN A 467 35.93 11.52 -1.43
CA ASN A 467 35.25 11.49 -0.14
C ASN A 467 34.75 12.88 0.30
N SER A 468 34.02 13.56 -0.58
CA SER A 468 33.70 14.99 -0.50
C SER A 468 32.44 15.27 0.33
N THR A 469 32.65 15.70 1.58
CA THR A 469 31.58 15.97 2.57
C THR A 469 30.73 17.23 2.31
N ILE A 470 30.69 17.74 1.08
CA ILE A 470 29.85 18.88 0.68
C ILE A 470 28.42 18.38 0.44
N ALA A 471 27.50 18.80 1.31
CA ALA A 471 26.09 18.41 1.24
C ALA A 471 25.46 18.66 -0.14
N ALA A 472 24.81 17.62 -0.67
CA ALA A 472 23.95 17.76 -1.85
C ALA A 472 22.64 18.47 -1.51
N LEU A 473 22.16 18.39 -0.25
CA LEU A 473 20.94 19.04 0.22
C LEU A 473 20.97 20.54 -0.07
N THR A 474 19.84 21.10 -0.51
CA THR A 474 19.75 22.50 -0.96
C THR A 474 18.76 23.30 -0.11
N ASN A 475 17.59 22.76 0.15
CA ASN A 475 16.61 23.29 1.08
C ASN A 475 16.66 22.46 2.37
N ASP A 476 17.29 23.01 3.40
CA ASP A 476 17.52 22.36 4.70
C ASP A 476 16.32 22.62 5.64
N LEU A 477 15.38 21.68 5.69
CA LEU A 477 14.21 21.70 6.58
C LEU A 477 14.49 20.97 7.90
N ASP A 478 13.91 21.48 8.99
CA ASP A 478 14.03 20.95 10.35
C ASP A 478 12.65 20.62 10.93
N ILE A 479 12.35 19.36 11.25
CA ILE A 479 11.21 18.99 12.13
C ILE A 479 11.67 18.90 13.58
N ARG A 480 10.87 19.45 14.50
CA ARG A 480 11.06 19.32 15.95
C ARG A 480 9.72 19.00 16.61
N ILE A 481 9.71 18.08 17.56
CA ILE A 481 8.53 17.82 18.40
C ILE A 481 8.83 18.33 19.81
N THR A 482 7.94 19.15 20.38
CA THR A 482 8.14 19.80 21.68
C THR A 482 7.00 19.52 22.64
N LYS A 483 7.32 19.45 23.93
CA LYS A 483 6.34 19.36 25.01
C LYS A 483 6.90 20.02 26.28
N SER A 484 6.20 21.05 26.76
CA SER A 484 6.68 21.92 27.85
C SER A 484 8.06 22.51 27.55
N ASN A 485 9.13 21.98 28.16
CA ASN A 485 10.52 22.42 27.95
C ASN A 485 11.39 21.35 27.27
N GLU A 486 10.81 20.21 26.89
CA GLU A 486 11.51 19.12 26.21
C GLU A 486 11.36 19.25 24.69
N THR A 487 12.45 19.01 23.96
CA THR A 487 12.50 19.06 22.49
C THR A 487 13.13 17.78 21.98
N HIS A 488 12.34 17.00 21.24
CA HIS A 488 12.78 15.78 20.59
C HIS A 488 13.34 16.12 19.20
N LEU A 489 14.48 15.52 18.89
CA LEU A 489 15.26 15.78 17.68
C LEU A 489 15.16 14.59 16.71
N PRO A 490 15.28 14.82 15.40
CA PRO A 490 15.19 13.77 14.40
C PRO A 490 16.41 12.83 14.44
N TRP A 491 16.26 11.65 13.85
CA TRP A 491 17.36 10.69 13.71
C TRP A 491 18.36 11.12 12.62
N LYS A 492 19.63 10.80 12.87
CA LYS A 492 20.75 10.94 11.93
C LYS A 492 21.84 9.89 12.17
N LEU A 493 22.66 9.69 11.14
CA LEU A 493 23.87 8.87 11.19
C LEU A 493 25.15 9.72 11.22
N ASN A 494 26.30 9.06 11.20
CA ASN A 494 27.63 9.65 11.11
C ASN A 494 28.48 8.84 10.11
N PRO A 495 28.84 9.36 8.92
CA PRO A 495 29.54 8.58 7.89
C PRO A 495 30.92 8.11 8.36
N ALA A 496 31.63 8.93 9.15
CA ALA A 496 32.91 8.55 9.77
C ALA A 496 32.80 7.42 10.81
N LYS A 497 31.58 6.92 11.05
CA LYS A 497 31.24 5.78 11.89
C LYS A 497 30.06 4.99 11.30
N ALA A 498 30.14 4.57 10.05
CA ALA A 498 28.99 4.00 9.31
C ALA A 498 28.37 2.71 9.91
N ASN A 499 29.02 2.09 10.92
CA ASN A 499 28.54 0.91 11.64
C ASN A 499 28.15 1.19 13.12
N ASP A 500 28.22 2.44 13.61
CA ASP A 500 27.59 2.86 14.87
C ASP A 500 26.06 3.03 14.64
N ALA A 501 25.25 2.81 15.69
CA ALA A 501 23.81 3.07 15.62
C ALA A 501 23.47 4.57 15.47
N ALA A 502 22.27 4.86 14.96
CA ALA A 502 21.78 6.22 14.79
C ALA A 502 21.70 7.02 16.10
N THR A 503 21.75 8.34 15.96
CA THR A 503 21.67 9.29 17.09
C THR A 503 20.64 10.37 16.78
N GLN A 504 20.11 11.04 17.81
CA GLN A 504 19.18 12.15 17.63
C GLN A 504 19.92 13.49 17.57
N GLY A 505 19.48 14.38 16.67
CA GLY A 505 20.04 15.73 16.46
C GLY A 505 19.84 16.19 15.01
N ASP A 506 20.03 17.48 14.74
CA ASP A 506 19.87 18.08 13.39
C ASP A 506 20.40 17.16 12.27
N ASN A 507 19.53 16.71 11.36
CA ASN A 507 19.97 16.33 10.02
C ASN A 507 20.26 17.62 9.22
N LYS A 508 21.10 17.50 8.19
CA LYS A 508 21.58 18.60 7.33
C LYS A 508 21.83 18.14 5.89
N VAL A 509 21.45 16.90 5.58
CA VAL A 509 21.89 16.19 4.36
C VAL A 509 20.76 15.39 3.71
N ASP A 510 19.86 14.78 4.48
CA ASP A 510 18.73 14.01 3.92
C ASP A 510 17.48 14.87 3.70
N PRO A 511 16.76 14.74 2.56
CA PRO A 511 15.45 15.37 2.33
C PRO A 511 14.30 14.62 3.05
N TYR A 512 14.60 14.06 4.22
CA TYR A 512 13.70 13.31 5.07
C TYR A 512 14.21 13.33 6.52
N GLU A 513 13.35 13.74 7.45
CA GLU A 513 13.63 13.68 8.89
C GLU A 513 12.47 12.95 9.61
N ARG A 514 12.78 12.03 10.53
CA ARG A 514 11.80 11.33 11.39
C ARG A 514 12.15 11.51 12.87
N VAL A 515 11.17 11.89 13.68
CA VAL A 515 11.23 11.94 15.14
C VAL A 515 10.32 10.85 15.70
N GLU A 516 10.80 10.13 16.72
CA GLU A 516 10.06 9.06 17.41
C GLU A 516 10.09 9.30 18.93
N ILE A 517 8.93 9.19 19.58
CA ILE A 517 8.77 9.36 21.04
C ILE A 517 8.05 8.12 21.60
N ALA A 518 8.82 7.18 22.13
CA ALA A 518 8.28 5.98 22.78
C ALA A 518 7.52 6.34 24.08
N ASN A 519 6.37 5.69 24.29
CA ASN A 519 5.47 5.93 25.44
C ASN A 519 4.98 7.40 25.55
N ALA A 520 4.80 8.06 24.40
CA ALA A 520 4.25 9.41 24.34
C ALA A 520 2.84 9.48 24.93
N SER A 521 2.50 10.61 25.58
CA SER A 521 1.20 10.80 26.23
C SER A 521 0.80 12.27 26.29
N GLY A 522 -0.48 12.58 26.09
CA GLY A 522 -0.98 13.97 26.05
C GLY A 522 -0.44 14.77 24.87
N THR A 523 -0.60 16.09 24.89
CA THR A 523 -0.35 16.96 23.74
C THR A 523 1.12 17.32 23.54
N TYR A 524 1.55 17.31 22.28
CA TYR A 524 2.85 17.73 21.77
C TYR A 524 2.64 18.76 20.64
N THR A 525 3.58 19.69 20.50
CA THR A 525 3.61 20.62 19.37
C THR A 525 4.68 20.17 18.38
N ILE A 526 4.27 19.85 17.16
CA ILE A 526 5.17 19.61 16.02
C ILE A 526 5.44 20.97 15.36
N THR A 527 6.70 21.24 15.04
CA THR A 527 7.12 22.47 14.36
C THR A 527 8.07 22.10 13.23
N ILE A 528 7.87 22.72 12.06
CA ILE A 528 8.75 22.64 10.91
C ILE A 528 9.30 24.03 10.59
N THR A 529 10.61 24.12 10.46
CA THR A 529 11.39 25.33 10.13
C THR A 529 12.39 25.03 9.01
N HIS A 530 13.14 26.03 8.56
CA HIS A 530 14.26 25.85 7.63
C HIS A 530 15.50 26.67 8.01
N LYS A 531 16.65 26.32 7.44
CA LYS A 531 17.92 27.02 7.65
C LYS A 531 18.30 27.85 6.41
N GLY A 532 18.57 29.14 6.62
CA GLY A 532 19.05 30.04 5.57
C GLY A 532 17.91 30.64 4.75
N ASN A 533 18.00 30.50 3.42
CA ASN A 533 16.92 30.84 2.48
C ASN A 533 16.67 29.63 1.59
N LEU A 534 15.41 29.37 1.25
CA LEU A 534 14.99 28.29 0.37
C LEU A 534 15.27 28.67 -1.09
N LYS A 535 15.88 27.77 -1.86
CA LYS A 535 15.99 27.88 -3.32
C LYS A 535 14.59 27.94 -3.92
N ASN A 536 14.34 28.98 -4.72
CA ASN A 536 13.03 29.42 -5.23
C ASN A 536 12.10 30.14 -4.23
N GLY A 537 12.53 30.37 -2.99
CA GLY A 537 11.79 31.11 -1.96
C GLY A 537 10.72 30.30 -1.22
N PHE A 538 10.58 29.02 -1.54
CA PHE A 538 9.66 28.08 -0.88
C PHE A 538 10.12 26.63 -1.07
N GLN A 539 9.59 25.73 -0.25
CA GLN A 539 9.72 24.28 -0.39
C GLN A 539 8.39 23.59 -0.06
N ASP A 540 7.91 22.76 -0.99
CA ASP A 540 6.82 21.81 -0.73
C ASP A 540 7.34 20.65 0.12
N PHE A 541 6.64 20.29 1.19
CA PHE A 541 6.98 19.16 2.05
C PHE A 541 5.73 18.34 2.39
N SER A 542 5.93 17.06 2.71
CA SER A 542 4.89 16.19 3.24
C SER A 542 5.11 15.99 4.72
N LEU A 543 4.08 16.15 5.54
CA LEU A 543 4.08 15.84 6.97
C LEU A 543 3.24 14.60 7.22
N ILE A 544 3.83 13.58 7.85
CA ILE A 544 3.16 12.31 8.21
C ILE A 544 3.29 12.10 9.71
N VAL A 545 2.17 11.79 10.38
CA VAL A 545 2.11 11.55 11.83
C VAL A 545 1.35 10.25 12.13
N SER A 546 1.85 9.46 13.07
CA SER A 546 1.19 8.28 13.65
C SER A 546 1.47 8.18 15.16
N GLY A 547 0.76 7.33 15.90
CA GLY A 547 0.78 7.37 17.37
C GLY A 547 0.05 8.56 17.98
N ALA A 548 -0.84 9.17 17.20
CA ALA A 548 -1.60 10.36 17.56
C ALA A 548 -3.10 10.08 17.65
N GLN A 549 -3.81 11.02 18.25
CA GLN A 549 -5.21 11.31 18.06
C GLN A 549 -5.28 12.65 17.34
N ILE A 550 -5.79 12.65 16.11
CA ILE A 550 -5.89 13.82 15.23
C ILE A 550 -7.27 14.47 15.35
N SER A 551 -8.32 13.67 15.42
CA SER A 551 -9.69 14.09 15.75
C SER A 551 -10.23 13.33 16.97
N LYS A 552 -11.26 13.87 17.60
CA LYS A 552 -11.94 13.25 18.77
C LYS A 552 -12.99 12.20 18.42
N CYS A 553 -13.19 11.93 17.13
CA CYS A 553 -14.22 11.04 16.64
C CYS A 553 -14.17 9.64 17.30
N SER A 554 -15.32 8.99 17.44
CA SER A 554 -15.42 7.64 18.01
C SER A 554 -15.93 6.62 16.99
N ILE A 555 -15.14 5.56 16.76
CA ILE A 555 -15.58 4.35 16.03
C ILE A 555 -16.24 3.30 16.95
N GLU A 556 -16.57 3.65 18.19
CA GLU A 556 -17.37 2.78 19.06
C GLU A 556 -18.81 2.67 18.53
N GLN A 557 -19.41 1.48 18.66
CA GLN A 557 -20.80 1.21 18.28
C GLN A 557 -21.73 2.15 19.07
N PRO A 558 -22.60 2.96 18.42
CA PRO A 558 -23.43 3.94 19.13
C PRO A 558 -24.35 3.28 20.16
N SER A 559 -24.24 3.71 21.42
CA SER A 559 -25.08 3.26 22.53
C SER A 559 -26.42 3.98 22.57
N ASP A 560 -27.34 3.47 23.40
CA ASP A 560 -28.59 4.15 23.79
C ASP A 560 -29.50 4.55 22.61
N PHE A 561 -29.38 3.82 21.49
CA PHE A 561 -30.15 4.08 20.28
C PHE A 561 -31.65 3.78 20.48
N ALA A 562 -32.49 4.79 20.32
CA ALA A 562 -33.92 4.75 20.65
C ALA A 562 -34.76 5.71 19.82
N LEU A 563 -36.09 5.51 19.87
CA LEU A 563 -37.08 6.50 19.46
C LEU A 563 -37.18 7.59 20.54
N ALA A 564 -36.80 8.82 20.19
CA ALA A 564 -36.81 9.98 21.08
C ALA A 564 -38.18 10.66 21.16
N SER A 565 -38.88 10.76 20.02
CA SER A 565 -40.18 11.41 19.90
C SER A 565 -40.89 11.03 18.60
N SER A 566 -42.17 11.38 18.49
CA SER A 566 -43.01 11.16 17.31
C SER A 566 -43.98 12.32 17.10
N THR A 567 -44.51 12.43 15.88
CA THR A 567 -45.46 13.43 15.41
C THR A 567 -46.39 12.79 14.37
N ASP A 568 -47.47 13.47 13.97
CA ASP A 568 -48.38 12.99 12.91
C ASP A 568 -47.70 12.68 11.56
N GLU A 569 -46.54 13.28 11.26
CA GLU A 569 -45.86 13.15 9.95
C GLU A 569 -44.50 12.43 10.00
N GLY A 570 -44.01 12.07 11.20
CA GLY A 570 -42.68 11.47 11.35
C GLY A 570 -42.23 11.15 12.78
N ALA A 571 -41.03 10.59 12.90
CA ALA A 571 -40.40 10.11 14.14
C ALA A 571 -38.98 10.66 14.30
N THR A 572 -38.53 10.90 15.52
CA THR A 572 -37.14 11.29 15.83
C THR A 572 -36.42 10.14 16.50
N LEU A 573 -35.25 9.74 15.99
CA LEU A 573 -34.37 8.76 16.62
C LEU A 573 -33.18 9.46 17.27
N SER A 574 -32.66 8.93 18.38
CA SER A 574 -31.48 9.46 19.09
C SER A 574 -30.57 8.36 19.62
N TRP A 575 -29.31 8.67 19.89
CA TRP A 575 -28.29 7.77 20.46
C TRP A 575 -27.33 8.55 21.36
N GLY A 576 -26.33 7.86 21.93
CA GLY A 576 -25.27 8.48 22.73
C GLY A 576 -24.48 9.57 21.96
N GLU A 577 -24.11 10.64 22.67
CA GLU A 577 -23.33 11.76 22.10
C GLU A 577 -21.85 11.36 21.93
N ALA A 578 -21.24 11.72 20.79
CA ALA A 578 -19.80 11.62 20.56
C ALA A 578 -19.29 12.89 19.87
N GLU A 579 -18.17 13.44 20.34
CA GLU A 579 -17.56 14.64 19.74
C GLU A 579 -16.99 14.33 18.34
N GLU A 580 -17.03 15.31 17.43
CA GLU A 580 -16.40 15.26 16.10
C GLU A 580 -16.75 14.01 15.26
N THR A 581 -17.92 13.41 15.48
CA THR A 581 -18.33 12.13 14.91
C THR A 581 -19.49 12.29 13.92
N LEU A 582 -19.35 11.75 12.70
CA LEU A 582 -20.47 11.65 11.75
C LEU A 582 -21.22 10.34 12.00
N PHE A 583 -22.54 10.33 11.85
CA PHE A 583 -23.37 9.13 11.99
C PHE A 583 -24.11 8.80 10.69
N GLU A 584 -24.12 7.51 10.34
CA GLU A 584 -25.01 6.95 9.32
C GLU A 584 -26.21 6.28 10.00
N VAL A 585 -27.40 6.85 9.83
CA VAL A 585 -28.66 6.21 10.23
C VAL A 585 -29.29 5.57 9.02
N GLN A 586 -29.51 4.25 9.09
CA GLN A 586 -30.27 3.50 8.10
C GLN A 586 -31.65 3.17 8.65
N TYR A 587 -32.69 3.40 7.85
CA TYR A 587 -34.07 3.04 8.19
C TYR A 587 -34.83 2.51 6.96
N LYS A 588 -35.82 1.63 7.18
CA LYS A 588 -36.73 1.13 6.14
C LYS A 588 -38.04 0.65 6.75
N SER A 589 -39.08 0.50 5.94
CA SER A 589 -40.24 -0.30 6.37
C SER A 589 -39.98 -1.79 6.13
N ILE A 590 -40.60 -2.67 6.93
CA ILE A 590 -40.46 -4.13 6.78
C ILE A 590 -41.02 -4.67 5.45
N ASP A 591 -41.82 -3.87 4.72
CA ASP A 591 -42.30 -4.19 3.36
C ASP A 591 -41.32 -3.81 2.25
N GLN A 592 -40.11 -3.35 2.61
CA GLN A 592 -39.05 -2.92 1.68
C GLN A 592 -37.74 -3.70 1.87
N ASP A 593 -37.10 -4.06 0.75
CA ASP A 593 -35.79 -4.71 0.72
C ASP A 593 -34.63 -3.70 0.93
N SER A 594 -34.82 -2.44 0.51
CA SER A 594 -33.80 -1.39 0.49
C SER A 594 -33.83 -0.49 1.71
N TRP A 595 -32.68 -0.24 2.32
CA TRP A 595 -32.49 0.80 3.33
C TRP A 595 -32.48 2.21 2.72
N MET A 596 -33.08 3.17 3.42
CA MET A 596 -32.84 4.59 3.23
C MET A 596 -31.75 5.04 4.21
N THR A 597 -30.80 5.85 3.76
CA THR A 597 -29.67 6.36 4.57
C THR A 597 -29.81 7.86 4.80
N GLY A 598 -29.57 8.29 6.05
CA GLY A 598 -29.28 9.68 6.42
C GLY A 598 -27.88 9.81 7.03
N LEU A 599 -27.21 10.93 6.78
CA LEU A 599 -25.93 11.30 7.38
C LEU A 599 -26.11 12.57 8.22
N VAL A 600 -25.63 12.56 9.46
CA VAL A 600 -25.87 13.62 10.47
C VAL A 600 -24.73 13.70 11.49
N TRP A 601 -24.42 14.89 12.01
CA TRP A 601 -23.36 15.09 13.02
C TRP A 601 -23.94 15.18 14.45
N GLU A 602 -25.19 15.60 14.55
CA GLU A 602 -26.00 15.57 15.77
C GLU A 602 -26.33 14.13 16.17
N ASN A 603 -26.46 13.84 17.47
CA ASN A 603 -26.78 12.51 18.00
C ASN A 603 -28.27 12.13 17.86
N GLN A 604 -28.97 12.72 16.88
CA GLN A 604 -30.39 12.50 16.60
C GLN A 604 -30.73 12.79 15.13
N ILE A 605 -31.75 12.12 14.59
CA ILE A 605 -32.26 12.38 13.23
C ILE A 605 -33.80 12.35 13.19
N GLY A 606 -34.39 13.26 12.40
CA GLY A 606 -35.82 13.27 12.10
C GLY A 606 -36.13 12.47 10.82
N LEU A 607 -37.01 11.47 10.94
CA LEU A 607 -37.53 10.66 9.85
C LEU A 607 -38.95 11.14 9.50
N GLY A 608 -39.13 11.77 8.35
CA GLY A 608 -40.42 12.33 7.90
C GLY A 608 -41.04 11.59 6.73
N ASN A 609 -42.35 11.79 6.51
CA ASN A 609 -43.18 11.07 5.53
C ASN A 609 -43.35 9.57 5.85
N LEU A 610 -43.46 9.23 7.12
CA LEU A 610 -43.74 7.85 7.55
C LEU A 610 -45.22 7.51 7.34
N GLU A 611 -45.53 6.28 6.93
CA GLU A 611 -46.89 5.81 6.66
C GLU A 611 -47.52 5.23 7.92
N GLN A 612 -48.67 5.76 8.36
CA GLN A 612 -49.35 5.29 9.56
C GLN A 612 -49.78 3.81 9.44
N GLY A 613 -49.49 3.00 10.45
CA GLY A 613 -49.72 1.56 10.45
C GLY A 613 -48.65 0.73 9.73
N LYS A 614 -47.51 1.33 9.36
CA LYS A 614 -46.32 0.58 8.92
C LYS A 614 -45.33 0.37 10.05
N VAL A 615 -44.72 -0.80 10.05
CA VAL A 615 -43.58 -1.14 10.91
C VAL A 615 -42.29 -0.76 10.19
N TYR A 616 -41.39 -0.09 10.91
CA TYR A 616 -40.09 0.34 10.46
C TYR A 616 -38.97 -0.31 11.28
N GLU A 617 -37.88 -0.64 10.61
CA GLU A 617 -36.60 -1.03 11.21
C GLU A 617 -35.63 0.14 11.07
N ALA A 618 -34.82 0.40 12.08
CA ALA A 618 -33.77 1.41 12.05
C ALA A 618 -32.50 0.96 12.80
N ARG A 619 -31.35 1.49 12.39
CA ARG A 619 -30.01 1.23 12.97
C ARG A 619 -29.07 2.40 12.69
N VAL A 620 -28.08 2.64 13.55
CA VAL A 620 -27.09 3.72 13.40
C VAL A 620 -25.65 3.21 13.56
N ARG A 621 -24.69 3.80 12.86
CA ARG A 621 -23.25 3.61 13.08
C ARG A 621 -22.50 4.93 13.02
N SER A 622 -21.32 5.00 13.64
CA SER A 622 -20.43 6.15 13.50
C SER A 622 -19.48 6.02 12.32
N ILE A 623 -18.96 7.15 11.86
CA ILE A 623 -18.03 7.34 10.74
C ILE A 623 -17.03 8.43 11.14
N CYS A 624 -15.74 8.10 11.12
CA CYS A 624 -14.62 9.02 11.36
C CYS A 624 -13.81 9.30 10.08
N ALA A 625 -13.72 8.32 9.19
CA ALA A 625 -13.19 8.43 7.84
C ALA A 625 -13.91 7.43 6.94
N GLU A 626 -13.72 7.48 5.63
CA GLU A 626 -14.43 6.62 4.66
C GLU A 626 -14.28 5.11 4.94
N ASN A 627 -13.19 4.70 5.60
CA ASN A 627 -12.93 3.31 6.03
C ASN A 627 -12.80 3.15 7.56
N ALA A 628 -13.05 4.20 8.35
CA ALA A 628 -13.04 4.15 9.80
C ALA A 628 -14.48 4.35 10.31
N VAL A 629 -15.22 3.24 10.41
CA VAL A 629 -16.65 3.22 10.74
C VAL A 629 -16.93 2.16 11.80
N SER A 630 -17.94 2.37 12.65
CA SER A 630 -18.36 1.35 13.61
C SER A 630 -19.21 0.25 12.96
N GLU A 631 -19.39 -0.86 13.67
CA GLU A 631 -20.55 -1.73 13.46
C GLU A 631 -21.86 -0.95 13.70
N PHE A 632 -22.94 -1.40 13.08
CA PHE A 632 -24.27 -0.86 13.37
C PHE A 632 -24.71 -1.18 14.80
N SER A 633 -25.45 -0.27 15.41
CA SER A 633 -26.21 -0.48 16.64
C SER A 633 -27.12 -1.71 16.52
N GLU A 634 -27.62 -2.18 17.67
CA GLU A 634 -28.81 -3.02 17.66
C GLU A 634 -29.94 -2.37 16.85
N THR A 635 -30.68 -3.19 16.12
CA THR A 635 -31.74 -2.72 15.21
C THR A 635 -33.04 -2.57 16.00
N ILE A 636 -33.52 -1.33 16.12
CA ILE A 636 -34.82 -1.03 16.74
C ILE A 636 -35.93 -1.22 15.71
N THR A 637 -37.09 -1.66 16.20
CA THR A 637 -38.30 -1.82 15.39
C THR A 637 -39.41 -0.97 16.01
N PHE A 638 -40.20 -0.25 15.21
CA PHE A 638 -41.32 0.55 15.71
C PHE A 638 -42.48 0.56 14.72
N GLU A 639 -43.72 0.57 15.22
CA GLU A 639 -44.92 0.75 14.39
C GLU A 639 -45.31 2.23 14.39
N PHE A 640 -45.23 2.90 13.23
CA PHE A 640 -45.53 4.32 13.14
C PHE A 640 -47.04 4.56 13.26
N GLN A 641 -47.44 5.27 14.32
CA GLN A 641 -48.82 5.55 14.70
C GLN A 641 -49.04 7.04 15.00
N GLY A 642 -48.29 7.93 14.34
CA GLY A 642 -48.32 9.37 14.62
C GLY A 642 -47.73 9.69 15.99
N GLU A 643 -48.32 10.62 16.74
CA GLU A 643 -47.94 10.91 18.13
C GLU A 643 -48.00 9.67 19.07
N GLU A 644 -48.79 8.63 18.75
CA GLU A 644 -48.88 7.39 19.55
C GLU A 644 -47.82 6.32 19.19
N THR A 645 -46.89 6.62 18.27
CA THR A 645 -45.78 5.71 17.87
C THR A 645 -44.96 5.25 19.08
N GLN A 646 -44.70 3.94 19.19
CA GLN A 646 -43.85 3.35 20.22
C GLN A 646 -42.87 2.35 19.61
N VAL A 647 -41.72 2.17 20.27
CA VAL A 647 -40.78 1.09 19.95
C VAL A 647 -41.48 -0.23 20.24
N MET A 648 -41.47 -1.14 19.28
CA MET A 648 -41.82 -2.53 19.52
C MET A 648 -40.69 -3.14 20.32
N GLU A 649 -40.91 -3.45 21.61
CA GLU A 649 -39.94 -4.23 22.37
C GLU A 649 -39.61 -5.50 21.59
N GLN A 650 -38.33 -5.72 21.29
CA GLN A 650 -37.84 -7.07 21.00
C GLN A 650 -38.05 -7.88 22.29
N GLY A 651 -39.22 -8.51 22.40
CA GLY A 651 -39.59 -9.30 23.56
C GLY A 651 -38.56 -10.38 23.77
N ILE A 652 -37.69 -10.19 24.77
CA ILE A 652 -36.65 -11.15 25.13
C ILE A 652 -37.35 -12.49 25.33
N LEU A 653 -37.06 -13.48 24.48
CA LEU A 653 -37.51 -14.85 24.65
C LEU A 653 -36.75 -15.47 25.82
N SER A 654 -37.16 -15.03 27.01
CA SER A 654 -36.82 -15.57 28.31
C SER A 654 -37.29 -17.01 28.36
N TYR A 655 -36.39 -17.91 27.96
CA TYR A 655 -36.52 -19.36 28.12
C TYR A 655 -35.64 -19.85 29.29
N PRO A 656 -36.03 -19.62 30.56
CA PRO A 656 -35.37 -20.21 31.71
C PRO A 656 -35.83 -21.67 31.93
N GLN A 657 -35.69 -22.50 30.89
CA GLN A 657 -35.79 -23.95 31.00
C GLN A 657 -34.76 -24.59 30.06
N GLU A 658 -33.87 -25.39 30.64
CA GLU A 658 -33.10 -26.35 29.84
C GLU A 658 -34.07 -27.26 29.08
N LEU A 659 -33.91 -27.38 27.75
CA LEU A 659 -34.51 -28.47 27.01
C LEU A 659 -34.06 -29.80 27.63
N ASN A 660 -34.99 -30.52 28.25
CA ASN A 660 -34.76 -31.81 28.90
C ASN A 660 -35.67 -32.83 28.24
N ILE A 661 -35.05 -33.83 27.60
CA ILE A 661 -35.75 -34.84 26.78
C ILE A 661 -35.64 -36.22 27.43
N SER A 662 -36.77 -36.85 27.75
CA SER A 662 -36.86 -38.31 27.94
C SER A 662 -37.41 -38.98 26.68
N VAL A 663 -37.16 -40.29 26.51
CA VAL A 663 -37.63 -41.04 25.34
C VAL A 663 -38.16 -42.41 25.72
N PHE A 664 -39.30 -42.80 25.13
CA PHE A 664 -39.96 -44.07 25.40
C PHE A 664 -40.72 -44.60 24.17
N PRO A 665 -40.93 -45.93 24.04
CA PRO A 665 -40.25 -46.98 24.81
C PRO A 665 -38.76 -47.05 24.43
N ASN A 666 -37.94 -47.50 25.39
CA ASN A 666 -36.50 -47.70 25.20
C ASN A 666 -36.14 -49.07 25.82
N PRO A 667 -35.95 -50.15 25.03
CA PRO A 667 -35.85 -50.15 23.57
C PRO A 667 -37.12 -49.77 22.79
N ALA A 668 -36.92 -49.12 21.64
CA ALA A 668 -37.95 -48.77 20.68
C ALA A 668 -38.11 -49.86 19.60
N VAL A 669 -39.32 -49.97 19.04
CA VAL A 669 -39.64 -50.92 17.95
C VAL A 669 -39.95 -50.15 16.66
N ASP A 670 -41.16 -49.61 16.53
CA ASP A 670 -41.57 -48.85 15.32
C ASP A 670 -41.58 -47.33 15.52
N TYR A 671 -41.78 -46.89 16.77
CA TYR A 671 -41.85 -45.49 17.17
C TYR A 671 -41.03 -45.24 18.43
N LEU A 672 -40.47 -44.04 18.51
CA LEU A 672 -39.78 -43.47 19.66
C LEU A 672 -40.48 -42.14 19.99
N ASN A 673 -41.13 -42.06 21.14
CA ASN A 673 -41.72 -40.83 21.63
C ASN A 673 -40.66 -39.99 22.36
N VAL A 674 -40.81 -38.68 22.30
CA VAL A 674 -39.96 -37.69 22.98
C VAL A 674 -40.83 -36.96 24.00
N GLU A 675 -40.53 -37.15 25.27
CA GLU A 675 -41.10 -36.39 26.38
C GLU A 675 -40.31 -35.09 26.54
N ALA A 676 -40.88 -34.01 26.02
CA ALA A 676 -40.48 -32.63 26.25
C ALA A 676 -41.61 -31.69 25.81
N GLU A 677 -41.63 -30.47 26.34
CA GLU A 677 -42.41 -29.38 25.73
C GLU A 677 -41.62 -28.89 24.51
N LEU A 678 -42.13 -29.19 23.32
CA LEU A 678 -41.50 -28.89 22.02
C LEU A 678 -42.35 -27.89 21.24
N SER A 679 -41.68 -26.96 20.54
CA SER A 679 -42.33 -26.05 19.60
C SER A 679 -42.85 -26.78 18.34
N GLN A 680 -43.58 -26.06 17.49
CA GLN A 680 -44.05 -26.61 16.21
C GLN A 680 -42.91 -26.79 15.19
N ASP A 681 -41.75 -26.17 15.43
CA ASP A 681 -40.60 -26.15 14.54
C ASP A 681 -39.44 -27.05 15.02
N ALA A 682 -39.57 -27.66 16.20
CA ALA A 682 -38.56 -28.54 16.80
C ALA A 682 -38.07 -29.64 15.83
N GLU A 683 -36.77 -29.67 15.57
CA GLU A 683 -36.13 -30.62 14.69
C GLU A 683 -35.46 -31.76 15.47
N PHE A 684 -35.38 -32.93 14.85
CA PHE A 684 -34.63 -34.07 15.35
C PHE A 684 -33.60 -34.56 14.34
N SER A 685 -32.53 -35.16 14.85
CA SER A 685 -31.59 -35.98 14.09
C SER A 685 -31.26 -37.26 14.87
N ILE A 686 -31.39 -38.41 14.22
CA ILE A 686 -30.94 -39.70 14.75
C ILE A 686 -29.56 -40.00 14.16
N VAL A 687 -28.59 -40.17 15.04
CA VAL A 687 -27.16 -40.29 14.74
C VAL A 687 -26.63 -41.63 15.25
N THR A 688 -25.71 -42.27 14.53
CA THR A 688 -24.99 -43.44 15.03
C THR A 688 -24.06 -43.05 16.18
N THR A 689 -23.60 -44.04 16.95
CA THR A 689 -22.49 -43.86 17.90
C THR A 689 -21.17 -43.44 17.25
N SER A 690 -21.06 -43.51 15.91
CA SER A 690 -19.93 -43.03 15.11
C SER A 690 -20.12 -41.64 14.49
N GLY A 691 -21.19 -40.92 14.83
CA GLY A 691 -21.42 -39.54 14.37
C GLY A 691 -22.14 -39.38 13.02
N ASN A 692 -22.60 -40.47 12.38
CA ASN A 692 -23.31 -40.40 11.10
C ASN A 692 -24.81 -40.20 11.31
N THR A 693 -25.38 -39.12 10.76
CA THR A 693 -26.84 -38.88 10.78
C THR A 693 -27.57 -39.83 9.82
N ILE A 694 -28.49 -40.62 10.36
CA ILE A 694 -29.26 -41.65 9.63
C ILE A 694 -30.67 -41.17 9.27
N LYS A 695 -31.28 -40.29 10.08
CA LYS A 695 -32.63 -39.76 9.86
C LYS A 695 -32.75 -38.36 10.47
N LYS A 696 -33.45 -37.43 9.80
CA LYS A 696 -33.77 -36.10 10.33
C LYS A 696 -35.16 -35.64 9.91
N GLY A 697 -35.71 -34.64 10.60
CA GLY A 697 -36.99 -33.99 10.28
C GLY A 697 -37.56 -33.22 11.47
N LYS A 698 -38.77 -32.68 11.36
CA LYS A 698 -39.50 -32.07 12.48
C LYS A 698 -40.21 -33.12 13.34
N THR A 699 -40.41 -32.83 14.63
CA THR A 699 -41.13 -33.70 15.57
C THR A 699 -41.96 -32.90 16.57
N GLN A 700 -43.15 -33.41 16.89
CA GLN A 700 -44.01 -32.90 17.97
C GLN A 700 -44.20 -33.97 19.05
N GLY A 701 -43.12 -34.70 19.37
CA GLY A 701 -43.09 -35.71 20.44
C GLY A 701 -43.18 -37.18 20.00
N SER A 702 -43.22 -37.50 18.69
CA SER A 702 -43.15 -38.90 18.22
C SER A 702 -42.43 -39.05 16.88
N ILE A 703 -41.50 -40.00 16.84
CA ILE A 703 -40.60 -40.24 15.70
C ILE A 703 -40.74 -41.70 15.26
N ASN A 704 -41.10 -41.92 13.98
CA ASN A 704 -41.07 -43.25 13.40
C ASN A 704 -39.61 -43.74 13.24
N VAL A 705 -39.28 -44.88 13.84
CA VAL A 705 -37.95 -45.52 13.84
C VAL A 705 -37.94 -46.93 13.24
N SER A 706 -39.07 -47.44 12.74
CA SER A 706 -39.18 -48.78 12.14
C SER A 706 -38.18 -49.03 10.99
N SER A 707 -37.76 -47.97 10.31
CA SER A 707 -36.75 -47.99 9.24
C SER A 707 -35.29 -48.14 9.72
N LEU A 708 -35.02 -48.24 11.02
CA LEU A 708 -33.68 -48.39 11.59
C LEU A 708 -33.37 -49.87 11.89
N SER A 709 -32.13 -50.28 11.64
CA SER A 709 -31.61 -51.58 12.09
C SER A 709 -31.48 -51.64 13.61
N THR A 710 -31.61 -52.82 14.20
CA THR A 710 -31.34 -53.10 15.62
C THR A 710 -29.98 -52.53 16.06
N GLY A 711 -29.94 -51.77 17.14
CA GLY A 711 -28.69 -51.14 17.61
C GLY A 711 -28.89 -49.91 18.52
N LEU A 712 -27.76 -49.34 18.98
CA LEU A 712 -27.73 -48.14 19.82
C LEU A 712 -27.58 -46.87 18.98
N TYR A 713 -28.46 -45.90 19.20
CA TYR A 713 -28.46 -44.61 18.50
C TYR A 713 -28.49 -43.44 19.49
N VAL A 714 -28.03 -42.28 19.03
CA VAL A 714 -28.22 -40.99 19.68
C VAL A 714 -29.38 -40.27 18.99
N LEU A 715 -30.39 -39.88 19.75
CA LEU A 715 -31.35 -38.88 19.33
C LEU A 715 -30.81 -37.51 19.74
N VAL A 716 -30.69 -36.59 18.79
CA VAL A 716 -30.50 -35.16 19.03
C VAL A 716 -31.83 -34.47 18.74
N VAL A 717 -32.26 -33.56 19.61
CA VAL A 717 -33.42 -32.68 19.42
C VAL A 717 -32.94 -31.24 19.55
N GLN A 718 -33.36 -30.40 18.62
CA GLN A 718 -33.06 -28.97 18.56
C GLN A 718 -34.37 -28.18 18.52
N ASP A 719 -34.49 -27.20 19.40
CA ASP A 719 -35.63 -26.30 19.51
C ASP A 719 -35.14 -24.89 19.86
N TYR A 720 -36.03 -23.91 19.96
CA TYR A 720 -35.71 -22.55 20.42
C TYR A 720 -35.07 -22.56 21.84
N SER A 721 -35.44 -23.54 22.67
CA SER A 721 -34.87 -23.80 24.00
C SER A 721 -33.48 -24.47 23.99
N GLY A 722 -32.84 -24.59 22.81
CA GLY A 722 -31.49 -25.13 22.64
C GLY A 722 -31.45 -26.57 22.08
N ILE A 723 -30.28 -27.22 22.24
CA ILE A 723 -30.02 -28.57 21.73
C ILE A 723 -29.79 -29.53 22.89
N LYS A 724 -30.51 -30.66 22.91
CA LYS A 724 -30.30 -31.76 23.87
C LYS A 724 -30.15 -33.08 23.11
N SER A 725 -29.44 -34.03 23.71
CA SER A 725 -29.31 -35.38 23.15
C SER A 725 -29.51 -36.46 24.19
N THR A 726 -30.04 -37.61 23.75
CA THR A 726 -30.29 -38.79 24.58
C THR A 726 -30.05 -40.07 23.78
N LYS A 727 -29.86 -41.20 24.47
CA LYS A 727 -29.51 -42.49 23.85
C LYS A 727 -30.68 -43.46 23.92
N PHE A 728 -31.03 -44.06 22.79
CA PHE A 728 -32.05 -45.10 22.72
C PHE A 728 -31.54 -46.33 21.97
N TYR A 729 -32.05 -47.50 22.37
CA TYR A 729 -31.82 -48.75 21.67
C TYR A 729 -32.99 -49.03 20.73
N LYS A 730 -32.71 -49.38 19.48
CA LYS A 730 -33.66 -49.96 18.54
C LYS A 730 -33.59 -51.48 18.68
N ASN A 731 -34.72 -52.12 18.99
CA ASN A 731 -34.88 -53.57 18.83
C ASN A 731 -35.13 -53.92 17.35
#